data_AF-A0A3L7TJ02-F1
#
_entry.id   AF-A0A3L7TJ02-F1
#
_cell.length_a   1.000
_cell.length_b   1.000
_cell.length_c   1.000
_cell.angle_alpha   90.00
_cell.angle_beta   90.00
_cell.angle_gamma   90.00
#
_symmetry.space_group_name_H-M   'P 1'
#
loop_
_entity.id
_entity.type
_entity.pdbx_description
1 polymer ?
#
loop_
_entity_poly.entity_id
_entity_poly.type
_entity_poly.pdbx_seq_one_letter_code
_entity_poly.pdbx_strand_id
1 'polypeptide(L)'
;MSTERCLSGQTPHSTFDHPGPDTVSAAALASSVMQPLAMSASIAGVCAAINASGRSPSMPMISTFGVIVVEVVVAVSTAIGSLDSSHPTIASAQSNITDVERTLNMGGSVLRALRDGLYTLTMHAPSSHDGLVASLMVTALTASVMAQNGDRAGETQLNIPLEWQVKDAPIRSAAEEAKTFDIVDGYAIQLVAAEPLVEAPIAFEFGPDGRMWVVEMRGYMRDANGGGELEPIGRIKVLTDSNGDGQMDKAQVFLDGLVMPRALAPWRDGVLIVEPPYLLFCRDTNGDGVSDESRVVASGFAGKENPEHAGNGLIFSLDNTFTCSQHPFRFALDGDALRAERVPPHGQWGVAEDAQGRLYYSPNSDPLLVDLVPKTYAARNPAQMSFEGSPSRAPSDMRVYPSHLTPGVNRGYQSGVLKDGKLANFTGACSPYIQEGAAMGSDMQGCALVCEVAGNLVHRYRLTEDDGAVVATPADGARSFWTSTDERFRPVFCRGGPDGAIYVADMYRGIIQHRDFMTTFLRTQVDARGLAAPLDAGRIWRIVPTSSAPAGSSTGALCTTQDLSKLDVAALAQQLAHAEKPVRTTARRLFIERYDNERDQVVIDAMRAKLRSDIAVTTTANVHLILEPLWTLSACDAVDNALLIALFASDSPIIRTHTLRVAEKTLASHQLITLLERALLDTNPQVRLQAVLSAGVLDAPLRLGILEHALANDVDSKIMRSALISSLSGAEEDMLASIVQGHALTTDSVSARAFATEFFDTLLDDDSGRPQNSMLTNMLMTAAAVAQDRPWLAETLLHRIAAKQRLNAKEPIQLVASMEPVGWIDMLQQHGNALTLATPIDRNVFWPGREAVSFVAPKIARSAQMSVAEFGKRLFSNCMSCHQANGRGLPPVYPPLRGSDIVHGDPTTLVCILLYGLEGRIEVAGQIYSQVMPAASVKSDDEIAAVLTYVRSAWGNSAEPIDSAFVAKVREETKGRQRSFTAKELGIEATR
;
A
#
# COMPACT_ATOMS: atom_id res chain seq x y z
N MET A 1 -13.18 46.36 -40.49
CA MET A 1 -12.85 47.54 -39.68
C MET A 1 -11.92 47.06 -38.57
N SER A 2 -10.64 47.43 -38.45
CA SER A 2 -9.77 48.34 -39.18
C SER A 2 -8.31 48.08 -38.72
N THR A 3 -7.40 47.86 -39.70
CA THR A 3 -6.01 48.39 -39.86
C THR A 3 -4.93 48.14 -38.77
N GLU A 4 -3.83 47.39 -39.02
CA GLU A 4 -2.56 47.65 -39.78
C GLU A 4 -1.38 48.13 -38.87
N ARG A 5 -0.25 47.42 -38.74
CA ARG A 5 1.00 47.27 -39.56
C ARG A 5 2.00 48.45 -39.53
N CYS A 6 3.28 48.15 -39.26
CA CYS A 6 4.56 48.64 -39.87
C CYS A 6 5.74 48.15 -38.99
N LEU A 7 6.76 47.36 -39.37
CA LEU A 7 7.75 47.26 -40.47
C LEU A 7 8.97 48.20 -40.43
N SER A 8 10.13 47.59 -40.73
CA SER A 8 11.47 48.10 -41.10
C SER A 8 12.47 48.33 -39.95
N GLY A 9 13.76 48.01 -40.03
CA GLY A 9 14.59 47.43 -41.09
C GLY A 9 16.09 47.78 -40.90
N GLN A 10 16.95 47.00 -41.57
CA GLN A 10 18.33 47.27 -42.02
C GLN A 10 19.55 46.82 -41.17
N THR A 11 20.33 45.95 -41.83
CA THR A 11 21.75 45.60 -41.67
C THR A 11 22.67 46.61 -42.37
N PRO A 12 24.01 46.55 -42.20
CA PRO A 12 24.84 46.06 -43.32
C PRO A 12 26.14 45.29 -42.97
N HIS A 13 26.71 44.70 -44.03
CA HIS A 13 27.90 43.84 -44.25
C HIS A 13 29.30 44.35 -43.81
N SER A 14 30.28 43.45 -43.57
CA SER A 14 31.33 43.02 -44.55
C SER A 14 32.61 42.34 -43.95
N THR A 15 32.83 41.06 -44.34
CA THR A 15 34.04 40.31 -44.80
C THR A 15 35.52 40.63 -44.43
N PHE A 16 36.28 39.54 -44.16
CA PHE A 16 37.59 39.06 -44.72
C PHE A 16 38.76 38.67 -43.75
N ASP A 17 39.11 37.36 -43.79
CA ASP A 17 40.38 36.59 -43.78
C ASP A 17 41.53 36.64 -42.73
N HIS A 18 41.99 35.40 -42.44
CA HIS A 18 43.10 34.77 -41.68
C HIS A 18 44.55 35.33 -41.87
N PRO A 19 45.59 35.01 -41.04
CA PRO A 19 46.00 33.65 -40.58
C PRO A 19 46.76 33.45 -39.22
N GLY A 20 46.75 32.20 -38.74
CA GLY A 20 47.94 31.40 -38.33
C GLY A 20 48.57 31.52 -36.92
N PRO A 21 49.24 30.47 -36.41
CA PRO A 21 49.23 30.08 -34.98
C PRO A 21 50.60 30.06 -34.27
N ASP A 22 50.61 30.03 -32.93
CA ASP A 22 51.76 29.62 -32.11
C ASP A 22 51.41 28.49 -31.13
N THR A 23 52.30 27.51 -31.11
CA THR A 23 52.24 26.20 -30.44
C THR A 23 52.69 26.24 -28.97
N VAL A 24 52.04 25.46 -28.10
CA VAL A 24 52.62 24.98 -26.83
C VAL A 24 52.77 23.44 -26.92
N SER A 25 53.95 22.94 -26.52
CA SER A 25 54.43 21.60 -26.84
C SER A 25 53.88 20.47 -25.95
N ALA A 26 53.69 19.30 -26.56
CA ALA A 26 53.19 18.06 -25.97
C ALA A 26 54.10 17.40 -24.91
N ALA A 27 55.20 18.05 -24.50
CA ALA A 27 56.15 17.47 -23.55
C ALA A 27 55.72 17.63 -22.08
N ALA A 28 54.84 18.59 -21.76
CA ALA A 28 54.36 18.81 -20.40
C ALA A 28 53.25 17.82 -19.96
N LEU A 29 52.55 17.18 -20.89
CA LEU A 29 51.49 16.21 -20.58
C LEU A 29 51.99 14.80 -20.26
N ALA A 30 53.23 14.46 -20.64
CA ALA A 30 53.74 13.09 -20.51
C ALA A 30 54.23 12.76 -19.08
N SER A 31 54.49 13.76 -18.24
CA SER A 31 55.06 13.57 -16.89
C SER A 31 54.01 13.34 -15.80
N SER A 32 52.76 13.76 -15.98
CA SER A 32 51.72 13.69 -14.95
C SER A 32 50.82 12.44 -15.02
N VAL A 33 50.92 11.65 -16.10
CA VAL A 33 50.09 10.45 -16.34
C VAL A 33 50.83 9.13 -16.04
N MET A 34 52.16 9.15 -15.95
CA MET A 34 52.96 7.91 -15.82
C MET A 34 53.14 7.39 -14.38
N GLN A 35 52.87 8.17 -13.34
CA GLN A 35 52.96 7.69 -11.95
C GLN A 35 51.75 6.86 -11.47
N PRO A 36 50.49 7.12 -11.87
CA PRO A 36 49.34 6.29 -11.50
C PRO A 36 49.30 4.89 -12.15
N LEU A 37 49.89 4.73 -13.34
CA LEU A 37 49.91 3.45 -14.07
C LEU A 37 50.81 2.37 -13.44
N ALA A 38 51.81 2.79 -12.65
CA ALA A 38 52.66 1.85 -11.92
C ALA A 38 51.94 1.19 -10.73
N MET A 39 50.94 1.86 -10.12
CA MET A 39 50.12 1.28 -9.04
C MET A 39 49.09 0.27 -9.57
N SER A 40 48.57 0.44 -10.79
CA SER A 40 47.62 -0.51 -11.40
C SER A 40 48.25 -1.87 -11.73
N ALA A 41 49.54 -1.92 -12.05
CA ALA A 41 50.24 -3.17 -12.38
C ALA A 41 50.46 -4.08 -11.15
N SER A 42 50.65 -3.51 -9.95
CA SER A 42 50.77 -4.28 -8.71
C SER A 42 49.43 -4.87 -8.23
N ILE A 43 48.29 -4.25 -8.58
CA ILE A 43 46.95 -4.72 -8.19
C ILE A 43 46.49 -5.87 -9.11
N ALA A 44 46.82 -5.82 -10.41
CA ALA A 44 46.54 -6.90 -11.35
C ALA A 44 47.23 -8.23 -10.95
N GLY A 45 48.44 -8.16 -10.39
CA GLY A 45 49.16 -9.33 -9.87
C GLY A 45 48.49 -9.97 -8.64
N VAL A 46 47.82 -9.18 -7.80
CA VAL A 46 47.09 -9.66 -6.61
C VAL A 46 45.75 -10.31 -7.00
N CYS A 47 45.05 -9.74 -7.98
CA CYS A 47 43.79 -10.28 -8.50
C CYS A 47 43.98 -11.62 -9.24
N ALA A 48 45.08 -11.79 -9.97
CA ALA A 48 45.41 -13.06 -10.63
C ALA A 48 45.73 -14.20 -9.63
N ALA A 49 46.35 -13.87 -8.49
CA ALA A 49 46.63 -14.84 -7.42
C ALA A 49 45.36 -15.30 -6.66
N ILE A 50 44.34 -14.43 -6.54
CA ILE A 50 43.07 -14.76 -5.89
C ILE A 50 42.22 -15.69 -6.77
N ASN A 51 42.18 -15.44 -8.08
CA ASN A 51 41.39 -16.24 -9.02
C ASN A 51 41.91 -17.68 -9.15
N ALA A 52 43.22 -17.90 -8.94
CA ALA A 52 43.81 -19.24 -8.89
C ALA A 52 43.53 -20.02 -7.58
N SER A 53 42.96 -19.37 -6.54
CA SER A 53 42.79 -19.95 -5.20
C SER A 53 41.34 -20.33 -4.82
N GLY A 54 40.34 -19.99 -5.65
CA GLY A 54 38.96 -20.47 -5.50
C GLY A 54 38.18 -19.97 -4.27
N ARG A 55 38.54 -18.83 -3.67
CA ARG A 55 37.80 -18.22 -2.55
C ARG A 55 37.15 -16.90 -2.94
N SER A 56 35.94 -16.63 -2.42
CA SER A 56 35.22 -15.35 -2.57
C SER A 56 35.96 -14.20 -1.85
N PRO A 57 36.00 -12.97 -2.40
CA PRO A 57 36.67 -11.85 -1.76
C PRO A 57 35.89 -11.35 -0.53
N SER A 58 36.60 -10.87 0.48
CA SER A 58 36.01 -10.28 1.69
C SER A 58 35.64 -8.80 1.49
N MET A 59 34.63 -8.32 2.25
CA MET A 59 34.10 -6.94 2.23
C MET A 59 35.13 -5.79 2.22
N PRO A 60 36.34 -5.87 2.80
CA PRO A 60 37.29 -4.76 2.77
C PRO A 60 37.75 -4.35 1.35
N MET A 61 37.79 -5.29 0.39
CA MET A 61 38.26 -4.99 -0.98
C MET A 61 37.26 -4.18 -1.81
N ILE A 62 35.96 -4.27 -1.53
CA ILE A 62 34.92 -3.47 -2.20
C ILE A 62 35.01 -2.01 -1.77
N SER A 63 35.40 -1.75 -0.52
CA SER A 63 35.62 -0.39 -0.01
C SER A 63 36.82 0.29 -0.67
N THR A 64 37.90 -0.46 -0.94
CA THR A 64 39.09 0.06 -1.62
C THR A 64 38.79 0.42 -3.07
N PHE A 65 37.90 -0.32 -3.75
CA PHE A 65 37.45 -0.01 -5.11
C PHE A 65 36.61 1.28 -5.18
N GLY A 66 35.75 1.52 -4.19
CA GLY A 66 34.95 2.75 -4.08
C GLY A 66 35.78 4.00 -3.81
N VAL A 67 36.84 3.89 -2.99
CA VAL A 67 37.76 5.02 -2.70
C VAL A 67 38.55 5.43 -3.94
N ILE A 68 39.01 4.47 -4.75
CA ILE A 68 39.78 4.74 -5.97
C ILE A 68 38.94 5.49 -7.03
N VAL A 69 37.64 5.16 -7.15
CA VAL A 69 36.73 5.86 -8.09
C VAL A 69 36.52 7.32 -7.67
N VAL A 70 36.40 7.58 -6.38
CA VAL A 70 36.24 8.94 -5.84
C VAL A 70 37.52 9.76 -6.02
N GLU A 71 38.69 9.19 -5.76
CA GLU A 71 39.97 9.89 -5.95
C GLU A 71 40.24 10.24 -7.42
N VAL A 72 39.86 9.37 -8.36
CA VAL A 72 39.98 9.64 -9.81
C VAL A 72 39.02 10.75 -10.25
N VAL A 73 37.79 10.78 -9.76
CA VAL A 73 36.81 11.84 -10.07
C VAL A 73 37.26 13.19 -9.50
N VAL A 74 37.80 13.21 -8.28
CA VAL A 74 38.32 14.43 -7.64
C VAL A 74 39.55 14.96 -8.38
N ALA A 75 40.48 14.09 -8.79
CA ALA A 75 41.67 14.49 -9.56
C ALA A 75 41.30 15.09 -10.93
N VAL A 76 40.29 14.53 -11.61
CA VAL A 76 39.79 15.03 -12.90
C VAL A 76 39.04 16.36 -12.73
N SER A 77 38.22 16.48 -11.68
CA SER A 77 37.48 17.72 -11.37
C SER A 77 38.42 18.89 -11.07
N THR A 78 39.49 18.63 -10.31
CA THR A 78 40.52 19.64 -9.96
C THR A 78 41.34 20.08 -11.17
N ALA A 79 41.64 19.16 -12.10
CA ALA A 79 42.37 19.48 -13.32
C ALA A 79 41.55 20.36 -14.29
N ILE A 80 40.24 20.10 -14.41
CA ILE A 80 39.35 20.82 -15.33
C ILE A 80 38.90 22.18 -14.76
N GLY A 81 38.77 22.31 -13.43
CA GLY A 81 38.46 23.58 -12.76
C GLY A 81 39.52 24.67 -12.94
N SER A 82 40.74 24.30 -13.39
CA SER A 82 41.83 25.24 -13.68
C SER A 82 41.82 25.82 -15.11
N LEU A 83 40.86 25.42 -15.95
CA LEU A 83 40.76 25.81 -17.36
C LEU A 83 39.75 26.95 -17.60
N ASP A 84 40.02 27.81 -18.59
CA ASP A 84 39.22 28.99 -18.92
C ASP A 84 37.82 28.61 -19.44
N SER A 85 36.78 29.13 -18.76
CA SER A 85 35.36 28.81 -18.95
C SER A 85 34.71 29.48 -20.16
N SER A 86 35.45 30.31 -20.91
CA SER A 86 34.96 30.96 -22.12
C SER A 86 34.79 30.03 -23.33
N HIS A 87 35.26 28.78 -23.25
CA HIS A 87 35.10 27.78 -24.31
C HIS A 87 33.85 26.88 -24.08
N PRO A 88 32.92 26.78 -25.04
CA PRO A 88 31.61 26.13 -24.83
C PRO A 88 31.68 24.64 -24.48
N THR A 89 32.75 23.95 -24.87
CA THR A 89 33.03 22.55 -24.51
C THR A 89 33.43 22.37 -23.04
N ILE A 90 34.10 23.36 -22.44
CA ILE A 90 34.56 23.34 -21.05
C ILE A 90 33.40 23.69 -20.11
N ALA A 91 32.54 24.64 -20.50
CA ALA A 91 31.30 24.96 -19.78
C ALA A 91 30.33 23.76 -19.73
N SER A 92 30.23 22.99 -20.83
CA SER A 92 29.44 21.75 -20.87
C SER A 92 30.01 20.65 -19.96
N ALA A 93 31.35 20.49 -19.94
CA ALA A 93 32.00 19.54 -19.05
C ALA A 93 31.84 19.88 -17.56
N GLN A 94 31.91 21.17 -17.20
CA GLN A 94 31.70 21.65 -15.82
C GLN A 94 30.24 21.48 -15.37
N SER A 95 29.26 21.69 -16.28
CA SER A 95 27.84 21.41 -16.01
C SER A 95 27.59 19.92 -15.73
N ASN A 96 28.15 19.03 -16.56
CA ASN A 96 27.98 17.59 -16.42
C ASN A 96 28.63 17.05 -15.13
N ILE A 97 29.76 17.61 -14.68
CA ILE A 97 30.38 17.25 -13.40
C ILE A 97 29.52 17.71 -12.21
N THR A 98 28.95 18.91 -12.28
CA THR A 98 28.03 19.41 -11.25
C THR A 98 26.78 18.53 -11.14
N ASP A 99 26.30 18.00 -12.27
CA ASP A 99 25.19 17.05 -12.32
C ASP A 99 25.58 15.66 -11.80
N VAL A 100 26.82 15.20 -12.02
CA VAL A 100 27.36 13.97 -11.42
C VAL A 100 27.50 14.11 -9.90
N GLU A 101 28.01 15.24 -9.40
CA GLU A 101 28.13 15.52 -7.96
C GLU A 101 26.75 15.62 -7.27
N ARG A 102 25.74 16.20 -7.93
CA ARG A 102 24.35 16.19 -7.45
C ARG A 102 23.72 14.79 -7.50
N THR A 103 24.05 14.01 -8.52
CA THR A 103 23.55 12.64 -8.72
C THR A 103 24.16 11.64 -7.74
N LEU A 104 25.40 11.86 -7.28
CA LEU A 104 26.02 11.06 -6.21
C LEU A 104 25.29 11.20 -4.85
N ASN A 105 24.46 12.24 -4.68
CA ASN A 105 23.60 12.43 -3.51
C ASN A 105 22.16 11.91 -3.67
N MET A 106 21.75 11.40 -4.85
CA MET A 106 20.43 10.76 -5.04
C MET A 106 20.55 9.53 -5.94
N GLY A 107 20.42 8.34 -5.36
CA GLY A 107 20.55 7.06 -6.06
C GLY A 107 19.47 6.85 -7.13
N GLY A 108 19.92 6.45 -8.34
CA GLY A 108 19.07 5.94 -9.42
C GLY A 108 19.60 6.23 -10.84
N SER A 109 20.22 7.40 -11.07
CA SER A 109 20.59 7.88 -12.42
C SER A 109 22.04 7.60 -12.86
N VAL A 110 22.88 7.04 -11.98
CA VAL A 110 24.31 6.72 -12.26
C VAL A 110 24.48 5.73 -13.43
N LEU A 111 23.55 4.78 -13.60
CA LEU A 111 23.59 3.79 -14.68
C LEU A 111 23.34 4.39 -16.08
N ARG A 112 22.62 5.52 -16.16
CA ARG A 112 22.29 6.17 -17.43
C ARG A 112 23.49 6.96 -17.98
N ALA A 113 24.21 7.67 -17.10
CA ALA A 113 25.45 8.37 -17.45
C ALA A 113 26.58 7.40 -17.83
N LEU A 114 26.67 6.25 -17.16
CA LEU A 114 27.62 5.18 -17.53
C LEU A 114 27.29 4.57 -18.90
N ARG A 115 26.01 4.34 -19.20
CA ARG A 115 25.56 3.81 -20.51
C ARG A 115 25.89 4.73 -21.68
N ASP A 116 25.71 6.04 -21.52
CA ASP A 116 25.98 7.01 -22.59
C ASP A 116 27.50 7.24 -22.79
N GLY A 117 28.30 7.15 -21.71
CA GLY A 117 29.76 7.12 -21.80
C GLY A 117 30.30 5.85 -22.48
N LEU A 118 29.70 4.69 -22.22
CA LEU A 118 30.08 3.39 -22.82
C LEU A 118 29.78 3.30 -24.32
N TYR A 119 28.73 3.97 -24.80
CA TYR A 119 28.41 4.07 -26.23
C TYR A 119 29.48 4.84 -27.04
N THR A 120 30.21 5.73 -26.37
CA THR A 120 31.26 6.54 -27.01
C THR A 120 32.59 5.77 -27.12
N LEU A 121 32.82 4.81 -26.22
CA LEU A 121 34.04 3.98 -26.16
C LEU A 121 34.03 2.81 -27.15
N THR A 122 32.86 2.31 -27.58
CA THR A 122 32.76 1.17 -28.51
C THR A 122 32.97 1.56 -29.98
N MET A 123 32.91 2.84 -30.34
CA MET A 123 33.10 3.32 -31.72
C MET A 123 34.57 3.46 -32.14
N HIS A 124 35.54 3.27 -31.23
CA HIS A 124 36.97 3.31 -31.54
C HIS A 124 37.70 2.13 -30.86
N ALA A 125 37.49 0.91 -31.36
CA ALA A 125 38.25 -0.25 -30.90
C ALA A 125 39.67 -0.25 -31.50
N PRO A 126 40.76 -0.25 -30.70
CA PRO A 126 42.07 -0.66 -31.17
C PRO A 126 42.15 -2.19 -31.11
N SER A 127 42.76 -2.77 -32.13
CA SER A 127 42.99 -4.21 -32.32
C SER A 127 44.07 -4.77 -31.38
N SER A 128 43.89 -4.68 -30.06
CA SER A 128 44.80 -5.26 -29.06
C SER A 128 44.07 -6.20 -28.09
N HIS A 129 44.85 -7.13 -27.52
CA HIS A 129 44.40 -8.17 -26.59
C HIS A 129 43.67 -7.61 -25.34
N ASP A 130 43.94 -6.36 -24.98
CA ASP A 130 43.30 -5.63 -23.87
C ASP A 130 41.87 -5.18 -24.18
N GLY A 131 41.55 -4.93 -25.46
CA GLY A 131 40.18 -4.63 -25.90
C GLY A 131 39.23 -5.83 -25.79
N LEU A 132 39.76 -7.05 -25.90
CA LEU A 132 38.99 -8.29 -25.74
C LEU A 132 38.62 -8.55 -24.27
N VAL A 133 39.55 -8.25 -23.35
CA VAL A 133 39.34 -8.40 -21.89
C VAL A 133 38.40 -7.32 -21.36
N ALA A 134 38.49 -6.09 -21.86
CA ALA A 134 37.55 -5.02 -21.56
C ALA A 134 36.13 -5.36 -22.06
N SER A 135 35.98 -5.91 -23.27
CA SER A 135 34.69 -6.43 -23.76
C SER A 135 34.15 -7.55 -22.87
N LEU A 136 34.96 -8.54 -22.49
CA LEU A 136 34.54 -9.66 -21.63
C LEU A 136 34.12 -9.22 -20.21
N MET A 137 34.81 -8.24 -19.62
CA MET A 137 34.42 -7.67 -18.32
C MET A 137 33.16 -6.81 -18.43
N VAL A 138 32.97 -6.07 -19.53
CA VAL A 138 31.74 -5.33 -19.80
C VAL A 138 30.57 -6.31 -19.98
N THR A 139 30.74 -7.43 -20.69
CA THR A 139 29.69 -8.46 -20.82
C THR A 139 29.32 -9.07 -19.46
N ALA A 140 30.30 -9.32 -18.59
CA ALA A 140 30.08 -9.85 -17.24
C ALA A 140 29.43 -8.82 -16.28
N LEU A 141 29.78 -7.54 -16.39
CA LEU A 141 29.16 -6.45 -15.64
C LEU A 141 27.74 -6.14 -16.15
N THR A 142 27.47 -6.24 -17.45
CA THR A 142 26.10 -6.13 -17.99
C THR A 142 25.23 -7.33 -17.62
N ALA A 143 25.81 -8.54 -17.54
CA ALA A 143 25.09 -9.72 -17.07
C ALA A 143 24.70 -9.63 -15.58
N SER A 144 25.46 -8.87 -14.80
CA SER A 144 25.18 -8.61 -13.38
C SER A 144 24.13 -7.52 -13.15
N VAL A 145 23.94 -6.62 -14.13
CA VAL A 145 22.91 -5.56 -14.12
C VAL A 145 21.61 -6.01 -14.81
N MET A 146 21.64 -7.13 -15.55
CA MET A 146 20.46 -7.85 -16.04
C MET A 146 20.14 -9.08 -15.17
N ALA A 147 20.36 -8.99 -13.85
CA ALA A 147 19.87 -10.02 -12.95
C ALA A 147 18.34 -10.06 -13.03
N GLN A 148 17.80 -11.18 -13.52
CA GLN A 148 16.37 -11.47 -13.58
C GLN A 148 15.80 -11.47 -12.15
N ASN A 149 15.05 -10.44 -11.76
CA ASN A 149 14.50 -10.32 -10.40
C ASN A 149 13.49 -11.43 -10.03
N GLY A 150 12.90 -12.10 -11.03
CA GLY A 150 11.94 -13.17 -10.78
C GLY A 150 12.53 -14.48 -10.26
N ASP A 151 13.82 -14.74 -10.50
CA ASP A 151 14.50 -15.95 -10.04
C ASP A 151 14.93 -15.79 -8.57
N ARG A 152 14.50 -16.72 -7.70
CA ARG A 152 14.93 -16.70 -6.29
C ARG A 152 16.35 -17.25 -6.16
N ALA A 153 17.15 -16.61 -5.31
CA ALA A 153 18.51 -17.05 -5.04
C ALA A 153 18.55 -18.53 -4.57
N GLY A 154 19.31 -19.36 -5.27
CA GLY A 154 19.44 -20.80 -4.98
C GLY A 154 18.34 -21.69 -5.53
N GLU A 155 17.38 -21.13 -6.29
CA GLU A 155 16.29 -21.90 -6.89
C GLU A 155 16.67 -22.47 -8.26
N THR A 156 16.53 -23.78 -8.44
CA THR A 156 16.76 -24.46 -9.72
C THR A 156 15.51 -24.41 -10.60
N GLN A 157 15.59 -23.74 -11.74
CA GLN A 157 14.55 -23.65 -12.76
C GLN A 157 14.55 -24.92 -13.64
N LEU A 158 13.87 -25.98 -13.21
CA LEU A 158 13.83 -27.25 -13.95
C LEU A 158 13.03 -27.12 -15.26
N ASN A 159 13.41 -27.93 -16.25
CA ASN A 159 12.56 -28.11 -17.43
C ASN A 159 11.33 -28.93 -17.06
N ILE A 160 10.18 -28.58 -17.65
CA ILE A 160 9.00 -29.44 -17.61
C ILE A 160 9.23 -30.70 -18.47
N PRO A 161 8.57 -31.83 -18.13
CA PRO A 161 8.56 -33.05 -18.93
C PRO A 161 8.29 -32.77 -20.42
N LEU A 162 8.91 -33.55 -21.31
CA LEU A 162 8.82 -33.35 -22.76
C LEU A 162 7.37 -33.45 -23.27
N GLU A 163 6.58 -34.33 -22.65
CA GLU A 163 5.16 -34.51 -22.93
C GLU A 163 4.28 -33.33 -22.51
N TRP A 164 4.79 -32.40 -21.69
CA TRP A 164 4.08 -31.18 -21.27
C TRP A 164 4.51 -29.95 -22.07
N GLN A 165 5.49 -30.09 -22.97
CA GLN A 165 5.96 -28.99 -23.80
C GLN A 165 5.00 -28.74 -24.97
N VAL A 166 4.61 -27.48 -25.14
CA VAL A 166 3.83 -27.00 -26.29
C VAL A 166 4.78 -26.29 -27.24
N LYS A 167 4.71 -26.57 -28.54
CA LYS A 167 5.62 -25.98 -29.53
C LYS A 167 5.07 -24.73 -30.20
N ASP A 168 3.76 -24.71 -30.48
CA ASP A 168 3.12 -23.65 -31.25
C ASP A 168 2.06 -22.93 -30.44
N ALA A 169 2.01 -21.60 -30.55
CA ALA A 169 0.98 -20.73 -29.97
C ALA A 169 0.49 -19.73 -31.04
N PRO A 170 -0.30 -20.21 -32.04
CA PRO A 170 -0.65 -19.42 -33.21
C PRO A 170 -1.50 -18.21 -32.82
N ILE A 171 -1.34 -17.13 -33.57
CA ILE A 171 -2.19 -15.94 -33.48
C ILE A 171 -3.48 -16.24 -34.25
N ARG A 172 -4.62 -16.03 -33.61
CA ARG A 172 -5.95 -16.29 -34.16
C ARG A 172 -6.73 -14.98 -34.31
N SER A 173 -7.54 -14.91 -35.36
CA SER A 173 -8.62 -13.92 -35.44
C SER A 173 -9.69 -14.23 -34.39
N ALA A 174 -10.53 -13.24 -34.04
CA ALA A 174 -11.63 -13.46 -33.09
C ALA A 174 -12.55 -14.64 -33.49
N ALA A 175 -12.84 -14.81 -34.79
CA ALA A 175 -13.68 -15.91 -35.28
C ALA A 175 -12.99 -17.29 -35.16
N GLU A 176 -11.66 -17.35 -35.20
CA GLU A 176 -10.89 -18.58 -34.99
C GLU A 176 -10.72 -18.88 -33.51
N GLU A 177 -10.47 -17.86 -32.69
CA GLU A 177 -10.39 -17.98 -31.23
C GLU A 177 -11.72 -18.46 -30.65
N ALA A 178 -12.87 -17.94 -31.12
CA ALA A 178 -14.18 -18.38 -30.65
C ALA A 178 -14.40 -19.90 -30.77
N LYS A 179 -13.73 -20.57 -31.73
CA LYS A 179 -13.80 -22.03 -31.93
C LYS A 179 -12.96 -22.81 -30.90
N THR A 180 -12.12 -22.14 -30.14
CA THR A 180 -11.24 -22.73 -29.13
C THR A 180 -11.87 -22.75 -27.74
N PHE A 181 -13.02 -22.07 -27.57
CA PHE A 181 -13.72 -21.96 -26.31
C PHE A 181 -14.52 -23.21 -25.98
N ASP A 182 -14.48 -23.58 -24.70
CA ASP A 182 -15.33 -24.59 -24.08
C ASP A 182 -16.02 -23.95 -22.87
N ILE A 183 -17.35 -23.92 -22.88
CA ILE A 183 -18.19 -23.34 -21.82
C ILE A 183 -19.21 -24.37 -21.33
N VAL A 184 -19.60 -24.26 -20.07
CA VAL A 184 -20.65 -25.09 -19.47
C VAL A 184 -21.95 -25.01 -20.27
N ASP A 185 -22.65 -26.14 -20.37
CA ASP A 185 -23.90 -26.27 -21.11
C ASP A 185 -24.96 -25.26 -20.63
N GLY A 186 -25.81 -24.80 -21.56
CA GLY A 186 -26.82 -23.78 -21.27
C GLY A 186 -26.34 -22.34 -21.46
N TYR A 187 -25.07 -22.12 -21.78
CA TYR A 187 -24.50 -20.80 -22.05
C TYR A 187 -23.80 -20.76 -23.42
N ALA A 188 -23.76 -19.57 -24.02
CA ALA A 188 -23.03 -19.32 -25.27
C ALA A 188 -22.19 -18.05 -25.13
N ILE A 189 -21.06 -18.03 -25.85
CA ILE A 189 -20.16 -16.89 -25.92
C ILE A 189 -20.42 -16.16 -27.23
N GLN A 190 -20.51 -14.83 -27.16
CA GLN A 190 -20.70 -13.96 -28.31
C GLN A 190 -19.64 -12.87 -28.30
N LEU A 191 -19.13 -12.54 -29.50
CA LEU A 191 -18.22 -11.43 -29.66
C LEU A 191 -18.98 -10.11 -29.45
N VAL A 192 -18.36 -9.16 -28.75
CA VAL A 192 -18.90 -7.81 -28.53
C VAL A 192 -18.05 -6.77 -29.27
N ALA A 193 -16.73 -6.88 -29.14
CA ALA A 193 -15.78 -6.02 -29.83
C ALA A 193 -14.45 -6.77 -30.04
N ALA A 194 -13.80 -6.53 -31.16
CA ALA A 194 -12.45 -6.99 -31.47
C ALA A 194 -11.69 -5.86 -32.18
N GLU A 195 -10.43 -6.10 -32.51
CA GLU A 195 -9.62 -5.22 -33.36
C GLU A 195 -10.37 -4.87 -34.68
N PRO A 196 -10.35 -3.59 -35.13
CA PRO A 196 -9.64 -2.43 -34.59
C PRO A 196 -10.43 -1.61 -33.54
N LEU A 197 -11.65 -2.03 -33.16
CA LEU A 197 -12.46 -1.28 -32.19
C LEU A 197 -11.79 -1.24 -30.82
N VAL A 198 -11.18 -2.35 -30.41
CA VAL A 198 -10.37 -2.49 -29.19
C VAL A 198 -9.02 -3.15 -29.49
N GLU A 199 -7.98 -2.80 -28.74
CA GLU A 199 -6.60 -3.30 -28.93
C GLU A 199 -6.03 -4.01 -27.69
N ALA A 200 -6.23 -3.45 -26.49
CA ALA A 200 -5.67 -4.00 -25.25
C ALA A 200 -6.60 -3.73 -24.04
N PRO A 201 -7.86 -4.22 -24.08
CA PRO A 201 -8.85 -3.94 -23.04
C PRO A 201 -8.48 -4.65 -21.73
N ILE A 202 -8.56 -3.92 -20.62
CA ILE A 202 -8.30 -4.49 -19.28
C ILE A 202 -9.41 -4.23 -18.26
N ALA A 203 -10.33 -3.31 -18.56
CA ALA A 203 -11.48 -2.96 -17.76
C ALA A 203 -12.48 -2.20 -18.63
N PHE A 204 -13.76 -2.27 -18.29
CA PHE A 204 -14.80 -1.47 -18.92
C PHE A 204 -15.98 -1.22 -17.99
N GLU A 205 -16.77 -0.19 -18.29
CA GLU A 205 -18.06 0.09 -17.65
C GLU A 205 -19.08 0.53 -18.70
N PHE A 206 -20.36 0.30 -18.43
CA PHE A 206 -21.43 0.88 -19.23
C PHE A 206 -21.79 2.27 -18.71
N GLY A 207 -21.84 3.24 -19.62
CA GLY A 207 -22.40 4.56 -19.37
C GLY A 207 -23.92 4.50 -19.20
N PRO A 208 -24.53 5.56 -18.63
CA PRO A 208 -25.97 5.63 -18.46
C PRO A 208 -26.77 5.66 -19.77
N ASP A 209 -26.10 5.95 -20.88
CA ASP A 209 -26.62 5.94 -22.25
C ASP A 209 -26.43 4.59 -22.97
N GLY A 210 -25.92 3.58 -22.28
CA GLY A 210 -25.66 2.25 -22.82
C GLY A 210 -24.35 2.11 -23.59
N ARG A 211 -23.57 3.18 -23.78
CA ARG A 211 -22.25 3.09 -24.43
C ARG A 211 -21.24 2.43 -23.50
N MET A 212 -20.30 1.68 -24.06
CA MET A 212 -19.27 0.98 -23.28
C MET A 212 -17.98 1.80 -23.23
N TRP A 213 -17.53 2.15 -22.03
CA TRP A 213 -16.28 2.84 -21.76
C TRP A 213 -15.20 1.81 -21.45
N VAL A 214 -14.11 1.82 -22.21
CA VAL A 214 -13.05 0.79 -22.18
C VAL A 214 -11.71 1.41 -21.82
N VAL A 215 -11.02 0.81 -20.84
CA VAL A 215 -9.63 1.10 -20.51
C VAL A 215 -8.71 0.24 -21.37
N GLU A 216 -7.80 0.87 -22.12
CA GLU A 216 -6.76 0.17 -22.86
C GLU A 216 -5.35 0.38 -22.29
N MET A 217 -4.72 -0.69 -21.80
CA MET A 217 -3.40 -0.68 -21.17
C MET A 217 -2.29 -1.06 -22.16
N ARG A 218 -2.17 -0.29 -23.24
CA ARG A 218 -1.34 -0.63 -24.42
C ARG A 218 0.17 -0.75 -24.13
N GLY A 219 0.65 -0.03 -23.12
CA GLY A 219 2.06 -0.04 -22.70
C GLY A 219 2.51 -1.29 -21.93
N TYR A 220 1.59 -2.09 -21.38
CA TYR A 220 1.95 -3.22 -20.51
C TYR A 220 2.75 -4.31 -21.25
N MET A 221 3.88 -4.75 -20.68
CA MET A 221 4.66 -5.92 -21.13
C MET A 221 4.73 -6.12 -22.66
N ARG A 222 5.13 -5.08 -23.40
CA ARG A 222 5.29 -5.13 -24.86
C ARG A 222 6.37 -6.10 -25.32
N ASP A 223 7.32 -6.37 -24.43
CA ASP A 223 8.28 -7.45 -24.50
C ASP A 223 8.48 -8.05 -23.11
N ALA A 224 9.24 -9.15 -23.03
CA ALA A 224 9.51 -9.86 -21.79
C ALA A 224 10.32 -9.03 -20.77
N ASN A 225 10.90 -7.90 -21.17
CA ASN A 225 11.63 -6.98 -20.28
C ASN A 225 10.79 -5.77 -19.85
N GLY A 226 9.51 -5.70 -20.25
CA GLY A 226 8.65 -4.55 -20.00
C GLY A 226 9.14 -3.27 -20.69
N GLY A 227 9.74 -3.38 -21.87
CA GLY A 227 10.18 -2.22 -22.65
C GLY A 227 9.03 -1.27 -22.98
N GLY A 228 9.20 0.03 -22.71
CA GLY A 228 8.25 1.08 -23.08
C GLY A 228 7.00 1.16 -22.19
N GLU A 229 6.95 0.51 -21.02
CA GLU A 229 5.76 0.53 -20.14
C GLU A 229 5.35 1.93 -19.66
N LEU A 230 6.30 2.86 -19.58
CA LEU A 230 6.05 4.24 -19.18
C LEU A 230 5.71 5.17 -20.36
N GLU A 231 5.65 4.65 -21.58
CA GLU A 231 5.20 5.44 -22.72
C GLU A 231 3.71 5.79 -22.57
N PRO A 232 3.32 7.06 -22.77
CA PRO A 232 1.94 7.52 -22.62
C PRO A 232 1.10 7.12 -23.84
N ILE A 233 0.84 5.82 -23.98
CA ILE A 233 0.12 5.25 -25.14
C ILE A 233 -1.18 4.52 -24.75
N GLY A 234 -1.48 4.47 -23.46
CA GLY A 234 -2.76 4.00 -22.94
C GLY A 234 -3.87 5.02 -23.17
N ARG A 235 -5.11 4.55 -23.23
CA ARG A 235 -6.25 5.40 -23.58
C ARG A 235 -7.57 4.87 -23.03
N ILE A 236 -8.56 5.75 -23.03
CA ILE A 236 -9.98 5.43 -22.82
C ILE A 236 -10.71 5.53 -24.15
N LYS A 237 -11.44 4.48 -24.52
CA LYS A 237 -12.34 4.45 -25.68
C LYS A 237 -13.80 4.36 -25.24
N VAL A 238 -14.69 4.95 -26.02
CA VAL A 238 -16.13 4.79 -25.91
C VAL A 238 -16.62 4.03 -27.14
N LEU A 239 -17.25 2.88 -26.91
CA LEU A 239 -17.81 2.02 -27.93
C LEU A 239 -19.32 2.18 -27.98
N THR A 240 -19.85 2.15 -29.20
CA THR A 240 -21.29 2.27 -29.46
C THR A 240 -21.76 1.11 -30.34
N ASP A 241 -22.86 0.49 -29.92
CA ASP A 241 -23.70 -0.36 -30.74
C ASP A 241 -24.78 0.52 -31.35
N SER A 242 -24.68 0.81 -32.66
CA SER A 242 -25.59 1.73 -33.35
C SER A 242 -26.86 1.03 -33.84
N ASN A 243 -26.88 -0.31 -33.90
CA ASN A 243 -27.97 -1.07 -34.49
C ASN A 243 -28.74 -1.92 -33.45
N GLY A 244 -28.26 -1.97 -32.21
CA GLY A 244 -28.88 -2.69 -31.10
C GLY A 244 -28.69 -4.21 -31.17
N ASP A 245 -27.70 -4.71 -31.92
CA ASP A 245 -27.42 -6.13 -32.09
C ASP A 245 -26.37 -6.68 -31.13
N GLY A 246 -25.92 -5.87 -30.17
CA GLY A 246 -24.98 -6.23 -29.12
C GLY A 246 -23.53 -6.31 -29.51
N GLN A 247 -23.22 -6.11 -30.77
CA GLN A 247 -21.86 -5.92 -31.24
C GLN A 247 -21.62 -4.43 -31.39
N MET A 248 -20.54 -3.97 -30.78
CA MET A 248 -20.12 -2.59 -30.95
C MET A 248 -19.68 -2.40 -32.41
N ASP A 249 -20.12 -1.32 -33.04
CA ASP A 249 -19.80 -1.00 -34.45
C ASP A 249 -19.04 0.32 -34.63
N LYS A 250 -18.99 1.14 -33.57
CA LYS A 250 -18.23 2.40 -33.53
C LYS A 250 -17.35 2.47 -32.29
N ALA A 251 -16.19 3.09 -32.47
CA ALA A 251 -15.26 3.42 -31.40
C ALA A 251 -14.82 4.89 -31.52
N GLN A 252 -14.81 5.58 -30.38
CA GLN A 252 -14.26 6.94 -30.25
C GLN A 252 -13.20 6.93 -29.16
N VAL A 253 -12.06 7.58 -29.41
CA VAL A 253 -11.06 7.83 -28.37
C VAL A 253 -11.53 9.01 -27.55
N PHE A 254 -11.85 8.78 -26.28
CA PHE A 254 -12.27 9.84 -25.36
C PHE A 254 -11.06 10.54 -24.74
N LEU A 255 -10.04 9.78 -24.33
CA LEU A 255 -8.81 10.32 -23.77
C LEU A 255 -7.64 9.42 -24.17
N ASP A 256 -6.54 10.02 -24.62
CA ASP A 256 -5.29 9.32 -24.96
C ASP A 256 -4.12 9.91 -24.14
N GLY A 257 -2.93 9.33 -24.26
CA GLY A 257 -1.74 9.84 -23.57
C GLY A 257 -1.60 9.36 -22.13
N LEU A 258 -2.28 8.28 -21.75
CA LEU A 258 -2.24 7.73 -20.39
C LEU A 258 -1.10 6.73 -20.24
N VAL A 259 -0.47 6.70 -19.07
CA VAL A 259 0.56 5.73 -18.70
C VAL A 259 -0.07 4.62 -17.85
N MET A 260 -0.22 3.43 -18.42
CA MET A 260 -0.75 2.24 -17.74
C MET A 260 -2.05 2.50 -16.94
N PRO A 261 -3.12 3.03 -17.57
CA PRO A 261 -4.40 3.22 -16.90
C PRO A 261 -4.99 1.87 -16.44
N ARG A 262 -5.72 1.87 -15.33
CA ARG A 262 -6.05 0.66 -14.56
C ARG A 262 -7.52 0.37 -14.37
N ALA A 263 -8.34 1.40 -14.21
CA ALA A 263 -9.77 1.28 -13.98
C ALA A 263 -10.46 2.58 -14.36
N LEU A 264 -11.77 2.51 -14.59
CA LEU A 264 -12.60 3.68 -14.78
C LEU A 264 -13.95 3.51 -14.07
N ALA A 265 -14.63 4.61 -13.79
CA ALA A 265 -16.03 4.61 -13.35
C ALA A 265 -16.73 5.90 -13.81
N PRO A 266 -17.92 5.83 -14.44
CA PRO A 266 -18.72 7.02 -14.75
C PRO A 266 -19.08 7.79 -13.48
N TRP A 267 -18.89 9.11 -13.50
CA TRP A 267 -19.27 9.99 -12.40
C TRP A 267 -19.68 11.35 -12.96
N ARG A 268 -20.83 11.89 -12.53
CA ARG A 268 -21.38 13.14 -13.07
C ARG A 268 -21.46 13.12 -14.60
N ASP A 269 -20.98 14.20 -15.23
CA ASP A 269 -20.87 14.47 -16.65
C ASP A 269 -19.58 13.92 -17.29
N GLY A 270 -18.78 13.14 -16.54
CA GLY A 270 -17.50 12.61 -17.01
C GLY A 270 -17.19 11.22 -16.46
N VAL A 271 -15.90 10.96 -16.29
CA VAL A 271 -15.38 9.65 -15.89
C VAL A 271 -14.22 9.83 -14.89
N LEU A 272 -14.22 8.98 -13.86
CA LEU A 272 -13.07 8.78 -12.99
C LEU A 272 -12.13 7.76 -13.62
N ILE A 273 -10.82 8.03 -13.64
CA ILE A 273 -9.81 7.15 -14.22
C ILE A 273 -8.69 6.94 -13.20
N VAL A 274 -8.37 5.67 -12.93
CA VAL A 274 -7.17 5.32 -12.15
C VAL A 274 -5.99 5.23 -13.11
N GLU A 275 -5.12 6.24 -13.09
CA GLU A 275 -3.84 6.28 -13.79
C GLU A 275 -2.75 6.60 -12.76
N PRO A 276 -2.05 5.59 -12.20
CA PRO A 276 -1.09 5.81 -11.14
C PRO A 276 -0.04 6.90 -11.47
N PRO A 277 0.19 7.87 -10.57
CA PRO A 277 -0.18 7.84 -9.15
C PRO A 277 -1.50 8.53 -8.77
N TYR A 278 -2.38 8.77 -9.74
CA TYR A 278 -3.56 9.63 -9.59
C TYR A 278 -4.88 8.90 -9.82
N LEU A 279 -5.91 9.40 -9.15
CA LEU A 279 -7.29 9.31 -9.60
C LEU A 279 -7.61 10.61 -10.33
N LEU A 280 -7.90 10.49 -11.62
CA LEU A 280 -8.28 11.60 -12.48
C LEU A 280 -9.80 11.68 -12.58
N PHE A 281 -10.32 12.88 -12.77
CA PHE A 281 -11.65 13.13 -13.30
C PHE A 281 -11.52 13.84 -14.64
N CYS A 282 -12.09 13.24 -15.66
CA CYS A 282 -11.98 13.70 -17.04
C CYS A 282 -13.39 13.90 -17.62
N ARG A 283 -13.60 15.00 -18.35
CA ARG A 283 -14.90 15.31 -18.96
C ARG A 283 -14.73 15.92 -20.35
N ASP A 284 -15.82 15.89 -21.10
CA ASP A 284 -16.02 16.58 -22.37
C ASP A 284 -16.99 17.75 -22.13
N THR A 285 -16.49 18.98 -22.20
CA THR A 285 -17.28 20.19 -21.94
C THR A 285 -17.94 20.78 -23.18
N ASN A 286 -17.61 20.29 -24.37
CA ASN A 286 -18.06 20.87 -25.64
C ASN A 286 -18.94 19.91 -26.47
N GLY A 287 -19.02 18.63 -26.08
CA GLY A 287 -19.90 17.62 -26.65
C GLY A 287 -19.35 16.93 -27.90
N ASP A 288 -18.06 17.04 -28.20
CA ASP A 288 -17.43 16.37 -29.35
C ASP A 288 -17.06 14.90 -29.07
N GLY A 289 -17.24 14.43 -27.84
CA GLY A 289 -16.93 13.08 -27.37
C GLY A 289 -15.46 12.86 -27.03
N VAL A 290 -14.67 13.93 -26.91
CA VAL A 290 -13.26 13.93 -26.50
C VAL A 290 -13.11 14.74 -25.21
N SER A 291 -12.30 14.24 -24.29
CA SER A 291 -12.02 14.94 -23.05
C SER A 291 -11.18 16.19 -23.31
N ASP A 292 -11.69 17.34 -22.89
CA ASP A 292 -11.01 18.64 -22.93
C ASP A 292 -10.68 19.20 -21.53
N GLU A 293 -11.17 18.56 -20.46
CA GLU A 293 -10.78 18.82 -19.08
C GLU A 293 -10.32 17.53 -18.40
N SER A 294 -9.17 17.59 -17.72
CA SER A 294 -8.64 16.52 -16.87
C SER A 294 -8.10 17.10 -15.57
N ARG A 295 -8.60 16.65 -14.42
CA ARG A 295 -8.14 17.11 -13.09
C ARG A 295 -7.82 15.95 -12.17
N VAL A 296 -6.79 16.11 -11.33
CA VAL A 296 -6.48 15.16 -10.26
C VAL A 296 -7.49 15.35 -9.13
N VAL A 297 -8.20 14.29 -8.74
CA VAL A 297 -9.14 14.31 -7.59
C VAL A 297 -8.58 13.60 -6.37
N ALA A 298 -7.67 12.66 -6.55
CA ALA A 298 -6.90 12.06 -5.48
C ALA A 298 -5.52 11.60 -5.97
N SER A 299 -4.59 11.45 -5.04
CA SER A 299 -3.24 10.91 -5.26
C SER A 299 -2.98 9.74 -4.32
N GLY A 300 -1.87 9.02 -4.51
CA GLY A 300 -1.46 7.92 -3.62
C GLY A 300 -1.76 6.54 -4.18
N PHE A 301 -2.18 6.46 -5.45
CA PHE A 301 -2.22 5.21 -6.19
C PHE A 301 -0.78 4.79 -6.47
N ALA A 302 -0.26 3.79 -5.77
CA ALA A 302 1.12 3.35 -5.96
C ALA A 302 1.29 2.62 -7.31
N GLY A 303 2.51 2.14 -7.59
CA GLY A 303 2.73 1.13 -8.63
C GLY A 303 2.91 1.63 -10.06
N LYS A 304 3.39 2.87 -10.26
CA LYS A 304 3.78 3.37 -11.59
C LYS A 304 4.89 2.52 -12.24
N GLU A 305 5.84 2.02 -11.45
CA GLU A 305 6.94 1.16 -11.93
C GLU A 305 6.62 -0.34 -11.85
N ASN A 306 5.67 -0.71 -10.98
CA ASN A 306 5.22 -2.08 -10.79
C ASN A 306 3.68 -2.12 -10.76
N PRO A 307 3.06 -2.49 -11.89
CA PRO A 307 1.61 -2.55 -12.03
C PRO A 307 0.94 -3.61 -11.12
N GLU A 308 1.66 -4.60 -10.59
CA GLU A 308 1.05 -5.64 -9.74
C GLU A 308 0.68 -5.14 -8.33
N HIS A 309 1.29 -4.03 -7.91
CA HIS A 309 1.00 -3.38 -6.62
C HIS A 309 0.38 -2.00 -6.78
N ALA A 310 -0.18 -1.73 -7.97
CA ALA A 310 -0.87 -0.49 -8.27
C ALA A 310 -2.35 -0.55 -7.91
N GLY A 311 -2.87 0.57 -7.38
CA GLY A 311 -4.30 0.73 -7.16
C GLY A 311 -5.08 0.53 -8.48
N ASN A 312 -6.16 -0.22 -8.42
CA ASN A 312 -7.03 -0.57 -9.55
C ASN A 312 -8.41 -0.95 -9.02
N GLY A 313 -9.34 -1.39 -9.89
CA GLY A 313 -10.71 -1.67 -9.50
C GLY A 313 -11.43 -0.41 -9.03
N LEU A 314 -12.51 -0.01 -9.67
CA LEU A 314 -13.24 1.19 -9.27
C LEU A 314 -14.72 0.92 -9.41
N ILE A 315 -15.37 0.59 -8.29
CA ILE A 315 -16.80 0.28 -8.26
C ILE A 315 -17.55 1.31 -7.41
N PHE A 316 -18.77 1.66 -7.83
CA PHE A 316 -19.68 2.46 -7.02
C PHE A 316 -20.50 1.52 -6.13
N SER A 317 -20.08 1.40 -4.87
CA SER A 317 -20.65 0.50 -3.86
C SER A 317 -22.03 0.94 -3.38
N LEU A 318 -22.79 0.00 -2.82
CA LEU A 318 -24.14 0.18 -2.28
C LEU A 318 -24.23 1.36 -1.29
N ASP A 319 -23.19 1.56 -0.49
CA ASP A 319 -23.11 2.64 0.49
C ASP A 319 -22.66 4.00 -0.08
N ASN A 320 -22.76 4.16 -1.40
CA ASN A 320 -22.49 5.39 -2.17
C ASN A 320 -21.03 5.85 -2.08
N THR A 321 -20.10 4.89 -2.10
CA THR A 321 -18.66 5.13 -2.15
C THR A 321 -18.03 4.50 -3.39
N PHE A 322 -17.00 5.15 -3.94
CA PHE A 322 -16.11 4.52 -4.91
C PHE A 322 -15.06 3.69 -4.18
N THR A 323 -15.14 2.38 -4.33
CA THR A 323 -14.25 1.42 -3.68
C THR A 323 -13.15 0.99 -4.64
N CYS A 324 -11.91 0.96 -4.12
CA CYS A 324 -10.71 0.59 -4.86
C CYS A 324 -10.08 -0.72 -4.38
N SER A 325 -9.49 -1.45 -5.32
CA SER A 325 -8.53 -2.54 -5.08
C SER A 325 -7.11 -1.98 -4.94
N GLN A 326 -6.26 -2.63 -4.14
CA GLN A 326 -4.87 -2.28 -3.88
C GLN A 326 -4.64 -0.80 -3.51
N HIS A 327 -5.56 -0.21 -2.74
CA HIS A 327 -5.48 1.19 -2.29
C HIS A 327 -6.04 1.36 -0.85
N PRO A 328 -5.41 2.17 0.02
CA PRO A 328 -5.82 2.31 1.43
C PRO A 328 -6.96 3.31 1.66
N PHE A 329 -7.61 3.77 0.60
CA PHE A 329 -8.78 4.64 0.69
C PHE A 329 -9.89 4.19 -0.26
N ARG A 330 -11.12 4.41 0.19
CA ARG A 330 -12.32 4.53 -0.65
C ARG A 330 -12.76 6.00 -0.69
N PHE A 331 -13.66 6.35 -1.59
CA PHE A 331 -14.04 7.74 -1.83
C PHE A 331 -15.55 7.93 -1.72
N ALA A 332 -16.01 8.61 -0.66
CA ALA A 332 -17.42 8.96 -0.49
C ALA A 332 -17.77 10.21 -1.30
N LEU A 333 -19.02 10.29 -1.75
CA LEU A 333 -19.56 11.52 -2.35
C LEU A 333 -19.59 12.65 -1.31
N ASP A 334 -19.17 13.85 -1.72
CA ASP A 334 -19.21 15.07 -0.91
C ASP A 334 -19.54 16.27 -1.82
N GLY A 335 -20.81 16.38 -2.20
CA GLY A 335 -21.27 17.32 -3.23
C GLY A 335 -20.50 17.14 -4.55
N ASP A 336 -19.73 18.17 -4.91
CA ASP A 336 -18.89 18.24 -6.11
C ASP A 336 -17.49 17.62 -5.97
N ALA A 337 -17.18 17.13 -4.78
CA ALA A 337 -15.92 16.53 -4.44
C ALA A 337 -16.09 15.05 -4.04
N LEU A 338 -14.93 14.41 -3.84
CA LEU A 338 -14.80 13.08 -3.28
C LEU A 338 -14.04 13.19 -1.97
N ARG A 339 -14.61 12.67 -0.88
CA ARG A 339 -13.98 12.61 0.43
C ARG A 339 -13.34 11.24 0.62
N ALA A 340 -12.03 11.22 0.84
CA ALA A 340 -11.28 9.99 1.10
C ALA A 340 -11.61 9.42 2.49
N GLU A 341 -11.84 8.12 2.57
CA GLU A 341 -12.07 7.36 3.80
C GLU A 341 -11.04 6.24 3.88
N ARG A 342 -10.25 6.21 4.96
CA ARG A 342 -9.21 5.20 5.15
C ARG A 342 -9.84 3.82 5.36
N VAL A 343 -9.29 2.82 4.67
CA VAL A 343 -9.65 1.41 4.79
C VAL A 343 -8.40 0.55 4.64
N PRO A 344 -8.34 -0.66 5.22
CA PRO A 344 -7.33 -1.63 4.80
C PRO A 344 -7.46 -1.90 3.28
N PRO A 345 -6.36 -2.01 2.52
CA PRO A 345 -6.44 -2.29 1.08
C PRO A 345 -7.26 -3.54 0.74
N HIS A 346 -8.03 -3.52 -0.36
CA HIS A 346 -8.74 -4.69 -0.88
C HIS A 346 -7.90 -5.35 -1.97
N GLY A 347 -7.56 -6.64 -1.87
CA GLY A 347 -6.99 -7.43 -2.96
C GLY A 347 -5.85 -6.80 -3.78
N GLN A 348 -5.48 -7.47 -4.86
CA GLN A 348 -4.55 -6.95 -5.87
C GLN A 348 -5.24 -6.73 -7.20
N TRP A 349 -6.24 -7.55 -7.55
CA TRP A 349 -6.82 -7.58 -8.90
C TRP A 349 -8.34 -7.57 -8.86
N GLY A 350 -8.90 -6.36 -8.84
CA GLY A 350 -10.35 -6.14 -8.87
C GLY A 350 -11.03 -6.19 -7.50
N VAL A 351 -12.27 -5.74 -7.50
CA VAL A 351 -13.20 -5.75 -6.37
C VAL A 351 -14.62 -5.86 -6.92
N ALA A 352 -15.46 -6.64 -6.26
CA ALA A 352 -16.89 -6.78 -6.54
C ALA A 352 -17.70 -6.64 -5.25
N GLU A 353 -19.00 -6.58 -5.40
CA GLU A 353 -19.94 -6.43 -4.31
C GLU A 353 -21.14 -7.36 -4.56
N ASP A 354 -21.71 -7.96 -3.52
CA ASP A 354 -22.96 -8.74 -3.61
C ASP A 354 -24.22 -7.91 -3.30
N ALA A 355 -25.39 -8.56 -3.28
CA ALA A 355 -26.68 -7.92 -3.06
C ALA A 355 -26.86 -7.36 -1.63
N GLN A 356 -25.99 -7.77 -0.69
CA GLN A 356 -25.98 -7.32 0.70
C GLN A 356 -24.92 -6.21 0.92
N GLY A 357 -24.18 -5.80 -0.12
CA GLY A 357 -23.11 -4.83 0.02
C GLY A 357 -21.83 -5.37 0.64
N ARG A 358 -21.61 -6.70 0.65
CA ARG A 358 -20.32 -7.29 1.04
C ARG A 358 -19.35 -7.20 -0.11
N LEU A 359 -18.11 -6.84 0.19
CA LEU A 359 -17.07 -6.70 -0.81
C LEU A 359 -16.30 -8.00 -1.00
N TYR A 360 -16.02 -8.34 -2.25
CA TYR A 360 -15.27 -9.50 -2.68
C TYR A 360 -14.04 -9.08 -3.49
N TYR A 361 -12.89 -9.69 -3.26
CA TYR A 361 -11.64 -9.33 -3.93
C TYR A 361 -10.64 -10.49 -3.93
N SER A 362 -9.64 -10.40 -4.81
CA SER A 362 -8.57 -11.41 -4.89
C SER A 362 -7.19 -10.76 -4.70
N PRO A 363 -6.33 -11.29 -3.81
CA PRO A 363 -4.92 -10.91 -3.69
C PRO A 363 -4.00 -11.71 -4.63
N ASN A 364 -4.51 -12.23 -5.76
CA ASN A 364 -3.82 -13.07 -6.76
C ASN A 364 -4.06 -14.58 -6.61
N SER A 365 -3.34 -15.31 -5.74
CA SER A 365 -3.50 -16.79 -5.68
C SER A 365 -4.73 -17.25 -4.91
N ASP A 366 -5.34 -16.38 -4.10
CA ASP A 366 -6.62 -16.66 -3.45
C ASP A 366 -7.75 -16.11 -4.33
N PRO A 367 -8.66 -16.95 -4.86
CA PRO A 367 -9.59 -16.49 -5.88
C PRO A 367 -10.71 -15.59 -5.35
N LEU A 368 -11.03 -15.71 -4.05
CA LEU A 368 -12.16 -14.99 -3.49
C LEU A 368 -12.02 -14.79 -1.97
N LEU A 369 -11.64 -13.58 -1.58
CA LEU A 369 -11.80 -13.09 -0.21
C LEU A 369 -13.09 -12.26 -0.12
N VAL A 370 -13.69 -12.23 1.07
CA VAL A 370 -14.90 -11.47 1.37
C VAL A 370 -14.73 -10.68 2.66
N ASP A 371 -15.28 -9.46 2.69
CA ASP A 371 -15.46 -8.70 3.92
C ASP A 371 -16.85 -8.99 4.51
N LEU A 372 -16.90 -9.74 5.62
CA LEU A 372 -18.13 -9.99 6.37
C LEU A 372 -18.59 -8.74 7.14
N VAL A 373 -17.64 -7.87 7.47
CA VAL A 373 -17.86 -6.58 8.10
C VAL A 373 -17.23 -5.49 7.23
N PRO A 374 -17.91 -4.34 6.99
CA PRO A 374 -17.32 -3.23 6.25
C PRO A 374 -15.98 -2.79 6.83
N LYS A 375 -14.98 -2.65 5.96
CA LYS A 375 -13.60 -2.30 6.33
C LYS A 375 -13.41 -0.94 7.00
N THR A 376 -14.39 -0.05 6.91
CA THR A 376 -14.38 1.21 7.68
C THR A 376 -14.39 0.95 9.18
N TYR A 377 -15.07 -0.11 9.64
CA TYR A 377 -15.00 -0.54 11.03
C TYR A 377 -13.61 -1.10 11.37
N ALA A 378 -13.03 -1.92 10.48
CA ALA A 378 -11.69 -2.47 10.67
C ALA A 378 -10.59 -1.39 10.71
N ALA A 379 -10.75 -0.28 9.97
CA ALA A 379 -9.82 0.85 9.98
C ALA A 379 -9.98 1.79 11.19
N ARG A 380 -11.06 1.65 11.97
CA ARG A 380 -11.41 2.62 13.03
C ARG A 380 -10.34 2.71 14.11
N ASN A 381 -9.88 1.56 14.61
CA ASN A 381 -8.83 1.51 15.61
C ASN A 381 -7.47 1.30 14.92
N PRO A 382 -6.61 2.32 14.80
CA PRO A 382 -5.32 2.17 14.12
C PRO A 382 -4.36 1.21 14.83
N ALA A 383 -4.51 1.02 16.15
CA ALA A 383 -3.69 0.09 16.92
C ALA A 383 -4.13 -1.38 16.72
N GLN A 384 -5.33 -1.60 16.18
CA GLN A 384 -5.82 -2.94 15.83
C GLN A 384 -5.32 -3.34 14.43
N MET A 385 -4.17 -4.01 14.38
CA MET A 385 -3.54 -4.41 13.11
C MET A 385 -4.34 -5.43 12.28
N SER A 386 -5.25 -6.18 12.90
CA SER A 386 -6.08 -7.19 12.22
C SER A 386 -7.51 -7.20 12.74
N PHE A 387 -8.45 -7.42 11.83
CA PHE A 387 -9.87 -7.54 12.14
C PHE A 387 -10.40 -8.86 11.58
N GLU A 388 -10.89 -9.74 12.45
CA GLU A 388 -11.47 -11.02 12.01
C GLU A 388 -12.69 -10.76 11.13
N GLY A 389 -12.84 -11.46 10.00
CA GLY A 389 -13.95 -11.23 9.07
C GLY A 389 -13.65 -10.28 7.91
N SER A 390 -12.53 -9.55 7.95
CA SER A 390 -12.18 -8.54 6.94
C SER A 390 -10.68 -8.55 6.63
N PRO A 391 -10.18 -9.50 5.80
CA PRO A 391 -10.94 -10.50 5.02
C PRO A 391 -11.23 -11.82 5.75
N SER A 392 -12.28 -12.50 5.28
CA SER A 392 -12.46 -13.95 5.35
C SER A 392 -12.23 -14.60 3.98
N ARG A 393 -11.71 -15.83 3.96
CA ARG A 393 -11.58 -16.64 2.74
C ARG A 393 -12.87 -17.42 2.52
N ALA A 394 -13.52 -17.25 1.36
CA ALA A 394 -14.74 -18.00 1.04
C ALA A 394 -14.48 -19.40 0.43
N PRO A 395 -13.51 -19.60 -0.49
CA PRO A 395 -13.26 -20.89 -1.11
C PRO A 395 -12.51 -21.85 -0.18
N SER A 396 -13.01 -23.09 -0.10
CA SER A 396 -12.28 -24.23 0.47
C SER A 396 -11.54 -25.04 -0.59
N ASP A 397 -11.92 -24.90 -1.86
CA ASP A 397 -11.32 -25.56 -3.02
C ASP A 397 -10.88 -24.51 -4.05
N MET A 398 -9.57 -24.48 -4.34
CA MET A 398 -8.95 -23.53 -5.27
C MET A 398 -8.48 -24.21 -6.56
N ARG A 399 -8.90 -25.46 -6.79
CA ARG A 399 -8.52 -26.20 -7.99
C ARG A 399 -9.16 -25.58 -9.23
N VAL A 400 -8.39 -25.57 -10.31
CA VAL A 400 -8.84 -25.12 -11.63
C VAL A 400 -8.61 -26.22 -12.66
N TYR A 401 -9.30 -26.10 -13.80
CA TYR A 401 -9.35 -27.15 -14.80
C TYR A 401 -9.16 -26.58 -16.21
N PRO A 402 -7.93 -26.20 -16.61
CA PRO A 402 -7.65 -25.79 -17.98
C PRO A 402 -7.93 -26.90 -18.99
N SER A 403 -8.45 -26.54 -20.17
CA SER A 403 -8.72 -27.52 -21.24
C SER A 403 -7.46 -27.95 -21.99
N HIS A 404 -6.35 -27.19 -21.89
CA HIS A 404 -5.08 -27.45 -22.58
C HIS A 404 -3.88 -27.50 -21.62
N LEU A 405 -2.68 -27.85 -22.12
CA LEU A 405 -1.43 -27.83 -21.35
C LEU A 405 -1.01 -26.38 -21.09
N THR A 406 -0.57 -26.05 -19.88
CA THR A 406 -0.30 -24.66 -19.48
C THR A 406 1.17 -24.43 -19.09
N PRO A 407 2.14 -24.64 -20.01
CA PRO A 407 3.54 -24.42 -19.70
C PRO A 407 3.89 -22.93 -19.55
N GLY A 408 3.04 -22.02 -20.05
CA GLY A 408 3.16 -20.56 -19.88
C GLY A 408 2.77 -20.01 -18.50
N VAL A 409 2.61 -20.88 -17.49
CA VAL A 409 2.37 -20.48 -16.10
C VAL A 409 3.70 -20.19 -15.41
N ASN A 410 3.79 -19.02 -14.74
CA ASN A 410 4.98 -18.68 -13.97
C ASN A 410 5.23 -19.74 -12.88
N ARG A 411 6.48 -20.16 -12.73
CA ARG A 411 6.87 -21.23 -11.80
C ARG A 411 6.26 -22.61 -12.08
N GLY A 412 5.82 -22.89 -13.31
CA GLY A 412 5.30 -24.21 -13.69
C GLY A 412 6.26 -25.39 -13.48
N TYR A 413 7.56 -25.13 -13.32
CA TYR A 413 8.58 -26.12 -12.95
C TYR A 413 8.52 -26.57 -11.48
N GLN A 414 7.84 -25.83 -10.60
CA GLN A 414 7.72 -26.20 -9.20
C GLN A 414 6.70 -27.32 -9.02
N SER A 415 7.00 -28.22 -8.08
CA SER A 415 6.09 -29.31 -7.70
C SER A 415 4.75 -28.74 -7.20
N GLY A 416 3.64 -29.24 -7.75
CA GLY A 416 2.29 -28.86 -7.33
C GLY A 416 1.69 -27.65 -8.06
N VAL A 417 2.47 -26.89 -8.84
CA VAL A 417 1.94 -25.80 -9.68
C VAL A 417 1.22 -26.38 -10.89
N LEU A 418 1.88 -27.29 -11.59
CA LEU A 418 1.28 -28.06 -12.67
C LEU A 418 0.96 -29.48 -12.19
N LYS A 419 -0.22 -29.98 -12.58
CA LYS A 419 -0.65 -31.37 -12.47
C LYS A 419 -0.98 -31.87 -13.87
N ASP A 420 -0.32 -32.95 -14.29
CA ASP A 420 -0.48 -33.51 -15.64
C ASP A 420 -0.26 -32.46 -16.76
N GLY A 421 0.69 -31.54 -16.54
CA GLY A 421 1.03 -30.45 -17.45
C GLY A 421 0.04 -29.27 -17.47
N LYS A 422 -0.95 -29.26 -16.58
CA LYS A 422 -1.99 -28.22 -16.47
C LYS A 422 -1.96 -27.54 -15.12
N LEU A 423 -2.36 -26.26 -15.08
CA LEU A 423 -2.46 -25.50 -13.83
C LEU A 423 -3.37 -26.23 -12.84
N ALA A 424 -2.85 -26.48 -11.63
CA ALA A 424 -3.56 -27.27 -10.63
C ALA A 424 -4.51 -26.42 -9.75
N ASN A 425 -4.07 -25.23 -9.36
CA ASN A 425 -4.80 -24.28 -8.54
C ASN A 425 -4.61 -22.86 -9.08
N PHE A 426 -5.47 -21.91 -8.69
CA PHE A 426 -5.30 -20.51 -9.03
C PHE A 426 -3.87 -20.00 -8.76
N THR A 427 -3.34 -19.24 -9.72
CA THR A 427 -2.05 -18.53 -9.56
C THR A 427 -2.13 -17.09 -10.03
N GLY A 428 -3.07 -16.77 -10.92
CA GLY A 428 -3.38 -15.46 -11.48
C GLY A 428 -4.86 -15.11 -11.33
N ALA A 429 -5.45 -15.30 -10.14
CA ALA A 429 -6.86 -15.01 -9.95
C ALA A 429 -7.09 -13.49 -9.96
N CYS A 430 -8.10 -13.06 -10.70
CA CYS A 430 -8.43 -11.65 -10.85
C CYS A 430 -9.91 -11.44 -11.14
N SER A 431 -10.34 -10.19 -10.97
CA SER A 431 -11.66 -9.69 -11.31
C SER A 431 -12.80 -10.60 -10.82
N PRO A 432 -12.89 -10.89 -9.50
CA PRO A 432 -14.07 -11.55 -8.98
C PRO A 432 -15.31 -10.73 -9.33
N TYR A 433 -16.40 -11.40 -9.71
CA TYR A 433 -17.68 -10.77 -10.04
C TYR A 433 -18.82 -11.62 -9.46
N ILE A 434 -19.76 -10.99 -8.77
CA ILE A 434 -20.93 -11.67 -8.20
C ILE A 434 -22.13 -11.42 -9.13
N GLN A 435 -22.66 -12.48 -9.75
CA GLN A 435 -23.80 -12.35 -10.64
C GLN A 435 -25.10 -12.30 -9.83
N GLU A 436 -25.73 -11.14 -9.77
CA GLU A 436 -27.04 -10.95 -9.09
C GLU A 436 -28.23 -10.89 -10.04
N GLY A 437 -27.94 -10.62 -11.32
CA GLY A 437 -28.92 -10.42 -12.38
C GLY A 437 -29.81 -11.63 -12.63
N ALA A 438 -31.08 -11.37 -12.95
CA ALA A 438 -32.05 -12.43 -13.21
C ALA A 438 -31.89 -13.03 -14.62
N ALA A 439 -31.36 -12.26 -15.57
CA ALA A 439 -31.28 -12.66 -16.98
C ALA A 439 -30.53 -13.98 -17.21
N MET A 440 -29.48 -14.25 -16.42
CA MET A 440 -28.66 -15.47 -16.52
C MET A 440 -29.35 -16.71 -15.92
N GLY A 441 -30.52 -16.55 -15.28
CA GLY A 441 -31.27 -17.64 -14.65
C GLY A 441 -30.76 -18.02 -13.27
N SER A 442 -31.55 -18.84 -12.58
CA SER A 442 -31.34 -19.18 -11.15
C SER A 442 -30.08 -20.01 -10.88
N ASP A 443 -29.52 -20.70 -11.89
CA ASP A 443 -28.27 -21.45 -11.72
C ASP A 443 -27.05 -20.54 -11.60
N MET A 444 -27.08 -19.36 -12.24
CA MET A 444 -26.00 -18.39 -12.17
C MET A 444 -26.22 -17.34 -11.07
N GLN A 445 -27.46 -17.06 -10.70
CA GLN A 445 -27.77 -16.05 -9.68
C GLN A 445 -27.10 -16.40 -8.34
N GLY A 446 -26.39 -15.44 -7.77
CA GLY A 446 -25.61 -15.59 -6.54
C GLY A 446 -24.26 -16.31 -6.70
N CYS A 447 -23.87 -16.70 -7.92
CA CYS A 447 -22.54 -17.27 -8.18
C CYS A 447 -21.47 -16.18 -8.27
N ALA A 448 -20.25 -16.53 -7.86
CA ALA A 448 -19.05 -15.75 -8.13
C ALA A 448 -18.33 -16.29 -9.37
N LEU A 449 -17.97 -15.41 -10.30
CA LEU A 449 -17.06 -15.70 -11.40
C LEU A 449 -15.70 -15.10 -11.10
N VAL A 450 -14.64 -15.88 -11.30
CA VAL A 450 -13.25 -15.44 -11.09
C VAL A 450 -12.44 -15.80 -12.32
N CYS A 451 -11.75 -14.81 -12.89
CA CYS A 451 -10.84 -15.02 -13.99
C CYS A 451 -9.53 -15.63 -13.49
N GLU A 452 -8.97 -16.59 -14.23
CA GLU A 452 -7.64 -17.14 -14.02
C GLU A 452 -6.83 -16.91 -15.29
N VAL A 453 -6.04 -15.84 -15.27
CA VAL A 453 -5.39 -15.32 -16.48
C VAL A 453 -4.28 -16.24 -16.98
N ALA A 454 -3.51 -16.88 -16.09
CA ALA A 454 -2.38 -17.72 -16.47
C ALA A 454 -2.86 -19.08 -17.01
N GLY A 455 -3.97 -19.60 -16.47
CA GLY A 455 -4.64 -20.83 -16.89
C GLY A 455 -5.65 -20.72 -18.05
N ASN A 456 -5.85 -19.52 -18.62
CA ASN A 456 -6.74 -19.28 -19.78
C ASN A 456 -8.21 -19.67 -19.53
N LEU A 457 -8.75 -19.31 -18.37
CA LEU A 457 -10.10 -19.71 -17.99
C LEU A 457 -10.82 -18.71 -17.08
N VAL A 458 -12.14 -18.87 -17.00
CA VAL A 458 -13.01 -18.28 -15.98
C VAL A 458 -13.61 -19.43 -15.16
N HIS A 459 -13.53 -19.33 -13.84
CA HIS A 459 -14.07 -20.32 -12.92
C HIS A 459 -15.34 -19.79 -12.23
N ARG A 460 -16.27 -20.68 -11.91
CA ARG A 460 -17.52 -20.34 -11.23
C ARG A 460 -17.64 -21.02 -9.89
N TYR A 461 -17.87 -20.22 -8.86
CA TYR A 461 -18.21 -20.67 -7.52
C TYR A 461 -19.68 -20.42 -7.23
N ARG A 462 -20.34 -21.38 -6.58
CA ARG A 462 -21.61 -21.17 -5.92
C ARG A 462 -21.36 -20.69 -4.50
N LEU A 463 -21.97 -19.56 -4.16
CA LEU A 463 -21.90 -19.00 -2.82
C LEU A 463 -23.05 -19.51 -1.97
N THR A 464 -22.73 -19.93 -0.76
CA THR A 464 -23.70 -20.28 0.28
C THR A 464 -23.28 -19.60 1.59
N GLU A 465 -24.22 -19.40 2.48
CA GLU A 465 -23.94 -18.94 3.84
C GLU A 465 -24.19 -20.06 4.83
N ASP A 466 -23.22 -20.26 5.74
CA ASP A 466 -23.31 -21.22 6.83
C ASP A 466 -22.77 -20.56 8.10
N ASP A 467 -23.59 -20.49 9.15
CA ASP A 467 -23.28 -19.86 10.44
C ASP A 467 -22.62 -18.46 10.34
N GLY A 468 -23.11 -17.62 9.41
CA GLY A 468 -22.58 -16.27 9.17
C GLY A 468 -21.26 -16.20 8.39
N ALA A 469 -20.70 -17.34 7.96
CA ALA A 469 -19.59 -17.41 7.03
C ALA A 469 -20.09 -17.58 5.59
N VAL A 470 -19.40 -16.96 4.64
CA VAL A 470 -19.63 -17.20 3.21
C VAL A 470 -18.72 -18.33 2.76
N VAL A 471 -19.31 -19.36 2.17
CA VAL A 471 -18.61 -20.51 1.61
C VAL A 471 -18.76 -20.50 0.09
N ALA A 472 -17.64 -20.63 -0.61
CA ALA A 472 -17.59 -20.73 -2.07
C ALA A 472 -17.21 -22.16 -2.46
N THR A 473 -18.09 -22.83 -3.22
CA THR A 473 -17.87 -24.20 -3.73
C THR A 473 -17.85 -24.22 -5.25
N PRO A 474 -16.93 -24.96 -5.91
CA PRO A 474 -16.92 -25.04 -7.37
C PRO A 474 -18.28 -25.47 -7.91
N ALA A 475 -18.87 -24.66 -8.80
CA ALA A 475 -20.23 -24.89 -9.28
C ALA A 475 -20.32 -26.01 -10.33
N ASP A 476 -19.20 -26.30 -11.00
CA ASP A 476 -19.14 -27.10 -12.23
C ASP A 476 -18.33 -28.41 -12.07
N GLY A 477 -18.12 -28.85 -10.83
CA GLY A 477 -17.38 -30.08 -10.53
C GLY A 477 -15.91 -29.99 -10.97
N ALA A 478 -15.40 -31.04 -11.63
CA ALA A 478 -14.02 -31.09 -12.11
C ALA A 478 -13.83 -30.39 -13.47
N ARG A 479 -14.43 -29.21 -13.63
CA ARG A 479 -14.43 -28.38 -14.84
C ARG A 479 -14.42 -26.91 -14.43
N SER A 480 -13.86 -26.03 -15.27
CA SER A 480 -13.99 -24.58 -15.11
C SER A 480 -15.12 -24.07 -16.01
N PHE A 481 -15.77 -23.00 -15.59
CA PHE A 481 -16.98 -22.49 -16.25
C PHE A 481 -16.77 -22.18 -17.73
N TRP A 482 -15.66 -21.53 -18.06
CA TRP A 482 -15.24 -21.24 -19.43
C TRP A 482 -13.73 -21.42 -19.53
N THR A 483 -13.27 -22.20 -20.51
CA THR A 483 -11.85 -22.38 -20.83
C THR A 483 -11.59 -22.12 -22.31
N SER A 484 -10.33 -21.86 -22.65
CA SER A 484 -9.86 -21.81 -24.04
C SER A 484 -8.68 -22.75 -24.25
N THR A 485 -8.63 -23.37 -25.44
CA THR A 485 -7.42 -24.07 -25.91
C THR A 485 -6.42 -23.13 -26.59
N ASP A 486 -6.78 -21.85 -26.76
CA ASP A 486 -5.83 -20.79 -27.13
C ASP A 486 -5.13 -20.24 -25.89
N GLU A 487 -3.81 -20.44 -25.78
CA GLU A 487 -3.02 -19.91 -24.66
C GLU A 487 -2.94 -18.38 -24.65
N ARG A 488 -3.34 -17.71 -25.73
CA ARG A 488 -3.38 -16.24 -25.81
C ARG A 488 -4.65 -15.65 -25.23
N PHE A 489 -5.70 -16.46 -25.02
CA PHE A 489 -6.91 -16.02 -24.32
C PHE A 489 -6.58 -15.64 -22.87
N ARG A 490 -6.62 -14.35 -22.53
CA ARG A 490 -6.30 -13.81 -21.21
C ARG A 490 -7.51 -13.04 -20.66
N PRO A 491 -8.48 -13.73 -20.04
CA PRO A 491 -9.62 -13.06 -19.42
C PRO A 491 -9.11 -12.29 -18.19
N VAL A 492 -9.07 -10.97 -18.26
CA VAL A 492 -8.48 -10.11 -17.20
C VAL A 492 -9.54 -9.32 -16.42
N PHE A 493 -10.77 -9.26 -16.94
CA PHE A 493 -11.86 -8.53 -16.32
C PHE A 493 -13.21 -9.18 -16.63
N CYS A 494 -14.12 -9.18 -15.66
CA CYS A 494 -15.46 -9.76 -15.75
C CYS A 494 -16.48 -8.84 -15.07
N ARG A 495 -17.61 -8.57 -15.74
CA ARG A 495 -18.66 -7.66 -15.23
C ARG A 495 -20.03 -8.01 -15.83
N GLY A 496 -21.11 -7.74 -15.10
CA GLY A 496 -22.46 -7.75 -15.66
C GLY A 496 -22.74 -6.52 -16.52
N GLY A 497 -23.48 -6.71 -17.61
CA GLY A 497 -24.01 -5.63 -18.44
C GLY A 497 -25.45 -5.23 -18.07
N PRO A 498 -25.94 -4.09 -18.58
CA PRO A 498 -27.32 -3.63 -18.36
C PRO A 498 -28.38 -4.52 -19.01
N ASP A 499 -28.00 -5.36 -19.97
CA ASP A 499 -28.81 -6.42 -20.59
C ASP A 499 -28.82 -7.73 -19.76
N GLY A 500 -28.10 -7.75 -18.65
CA GLY A 500 -27.95 -8.90 -17.75
C GLY A 500 -26.98 -10.00 -18.23
N ALA A 501 -26.35 -9.81 -19.40
CA ALA A 501 -25.27 -10.70 -19.84
C ALA A 501 -23.99 -10.45 -19.03
N ILE A 502 -23.07 -11.42 -19.07
CA ILE A 502 -21.77 -11.30 -18.39
C ILE A 502 -20.71 -11.02 -19.43
N TYR A 503 -20.01 -9.90 -19.31
CA TYR A 503 -18.98 -9.45 -20.24
C TYR A 503 -17.59 -9.75 -19.70
N VAL A 504 -16.66 -10.10 -20.59
CA VAL A 504 -15.27 -10.42 -20.25
C VAL A 504 -14.33 -9.67 -21.17
N ALA A 505 -13.35 -8.96 -20.59
CA ALA A 505 -12.24 -8.38 -21.34
C ALA A 505 -11.16 -9.43 -21.48
N ASP A 506 -10.83 -9.73 -22.72
CA ASP A 506 -9.73 -10.59 -23.10
C ASP A 506 -8.60 -9.72 -23.66
N MET A 507 -7.47 -9.68 -22.96
CA MET A 507 -6.32 -8.90 -23.41
C MET A 507 -5.73 -9.46 -24.71
N TYR A 508 -5.98 -10.75 -24.99
CA TYR A 508 -5.43 -11.58 -26.05
C TYR A 508 -3.91 -11.44 -26.23
N ARG A 509 -3.16 -11.94 -25.24
CA ARG A 509 -1.69 -11.82 -25.20
C ARG A 509 -1.03 -13.06 -24.64
N GLY A 510 0.18 -13.32 -25.09
CA GLY A 510 0.95 -14.45 -24.57
C GLY A 510 1.61 -14.15 -23.22
N ILE A 511 2.11 -12.94 -23.01
CA ILE A 511 2.71 -12.49 -21.75
C ILE A 511 1.65 -11.83 -20.86
N ILE A 512 1.55 -12.30 -19.61
CA ILE A 512 0.69 -11.70 -18.58
C ILE A 512 1.43 -11.34 -17.30
N GLN A 513 2.55 -12.00 -16.99
CA GLN A 513 3.38 -11.72 -15.82
C GLN A 513 4.21 -10.44 -16.03
N HIS A 514 4.30 -9.57 -15.01
CA HIS A 514 5.19 -8.41 -15.06
C HIS A 514 6.67 -8.80 -14.97
N ARG A 515 7.55 -7.99 -15.57
CA ARG A 515 9.01 -8.24 -15.63
C ARG A 515 9.64 -8.50 -14.25
N ASP A 516 9.12 -7.87 -13.19
CA ASP A 516 9.68 -7.96 -11.84
C ASP A 516 9.60 -9.39 -11.25
N PHE A 517 8.66 -10.19 -11.74
CA PHE A 517 8.36 -11.52 -11.21
C PHE A 517 8.53 -12.65 -12.24
N MET A 518 8.87 -12.31 -13.48
CA MET A 518 9.05 -13.27 -14.56
C MET A 518 10.30 -14.13 -14.30
N THR A 519 10.17 -15.44 -14.21
CA THR A 519 11.34 -16.34 -14.05
C THR A 519 12.03 -16.60 -15.38
N THR A 520 13.28 -17.07 -15.33
CA THR A 520 14.02 -17.56 -16.52
C THR A 520 13.26 -18.69 -17.22
N PHE A 521 12.60 -19.57 -16.45
CA PHE A 521 11.72 -20.60 -17.00
C PHE A 521 10.62 -19.99 -17.88
N LEU A 522 9.84 -19.04 -17.35
CA LEU A 522 8.73 -18.45 -18.09
C LEU A 522 9.21 -17.68 -19.32
N ARG A 523 10.33 -16.95 -19.20
CA ARG A 523 10.94 -16.23 -20.31
C ARG A 523 11.30 -17.17 -21.46
N THR A 524 11.86 -18.34 -21.15
CA THR A 524 12.17 -19.37 -22.15
C THR A 524 10.91 -19.85 -22.87
N GLN A 525 9.79 -20.02 -22.15
CA GLN A 525 8.50 -20.37 -22.74
C GLN A 525 7.93 -19.26 -23.64
N VAL A 526 8.18 -18.00 -23.28
CA VAL A 526 7.76 -16.82 -24.06
C VAL A 526 8.53 -16.74 -25.37
N ASP A 527 9.85 -16.83 -25.30
CA ASP A 527 10.75 -16.70 -26.45
C ASP A 527 10.55 -17.86 -27.43
N ALA A 528 10.46 -19.11 -26.93
CA ALA A 528 10.33 -20.30 -27.77
C ALA A 528 9.03 -20.34 -28.60
N ARG A 529 7.98 -19.62 -28.16
CA ARG A 529 6.63 -19.69 -28.74
C ARG A 529 6.13 -18.35 -29.28
N GLY A 530 7.00 -17.33 -29.29
CA GLY A 530 6.68 -16.00 -29.82
C GLY A 530 5.54 -15.30 -29.06
N LEU A 531 5.48 -15.45 -27.74
CA LEU A 531 4.33 -14.99 -26.93
C LEU A 531 4.26 -13.47 -26.71
N ALA A 532 5.30 -12.72 -27.05
CA ALA A 532 5.32 -11.25 -26.92
C ALA A 532 4.34 -10.53 -27.88
N ALA A 533 4.08 -11.10 -29.06
CA ALA A 533 3.12 -10.58 -30.04
C ALA A 533 1.89 -11.50 -30.14
N PRO A 534 0.70 -11.02 -30.57
CA PRO A 534 0.39 -9.63 -30.92
C PRO A 534 0.18 -8.75 -29.66
N LEU A 535 0.14 -7.43 -29.85
CA LEU A 535 -0.09 -6.46 -28.78
C LEU A 535 -1.43 -5.73 -28.90
N ASP A 536 -2.09 -5.83 -30.05
CA ASP A 536 -3.19 -4.97 -30.51
C ASP A 536 -4.45 -5.77 -30.91
N ALA A 537 -4.54 -7.01 -30.44
CA ALA A 537 -5.56 -7.96 -30.85
C ALA A 537 -6.50 -8.33 -29.69
N GLY A 538 -6.71 -7.45 -28.71
CA GLY A 538 -7.62 -7.69 -27.60
C GLY A 538 -9.10 -7.78 -28.02
N ARG A 539 -9.94 -8.40 -27.19
CA ARG A 539 -11.37 -8.60 -27.44
C ARG A 539 -12.21 -8.34 -26.20
N ILE A 540 -13.49 -8.09 -26.45
CA ILE A 540 -14.53 -8.14 -25.43
C ILE A 540 -15.54 -9.18 -25.89
N TRP A 541 -15.82 -10.12 -24.98
CA TRP A 541 -16.77 -11.20 -25.16
C TRP A 541 -17.94 -11.00 -24.19
N ARG A 542 -19.07 -11.64 -24.48
CA ARG A 542 -20.16 -11.78 -23.52
C ARG A 542 -20.71 -13.19 -23.49
N ILE A 543 -21.21 -13.58 -22.32
CA ILE A 543 -21.85 -14.85 -22.03
C ILE A 543 -23.34 -14.59 -21.90
N VAL A 544 -24.13 -15.38 -22.64
CA VAL A 544 -25.59 -15.32 -22.64
C VAL A 544 -26.18 -16.72 -22.41
N PRO A 545 -27.38 -16.83 -21.82
CA PRO A 545 -28.10 -18.10 -21.77
C PRO A 545 -28.52 -18.56 -23.18
N THR A 546 -28.51 -19.87 -23.41
CA THR A 546 -29.06 -20.49 -24.63
C THR A 546 -30.50 -20.93 -24.40
N SER A 547 -31.17 -21.44 -25.45
CA SER A 547 -32.50 -22.06 -25.31
C SER A 547 -32.52 -23.30 -24.41
N SER A 548 -31.35 -23.89 -24.11
CA SER A 548 -31.20 -25.02 -23.18
C SER A 548 -30.81 -24.56 -21.77
N ALA A 549 -30.79 -23.26 -21.50
CA ALA A 549 -30.48 -22.72 -20.18
C ALA A 549 -31.56 -23.09 -19.14
N PRO A 550 -31.22 -23.09 -17.85
CA PRO A 550 -32.16 -23.34 -16.76
C PRO A 550 -33.38 -22.40 -16.75
N ALA A 551 -34.45 -22.82 -16.08
CA ALA A 551 -35.69 -22.04 -16.00
C ALA A 551 -35.46 -20.63 -15.42
N GLY A 552 -36.13 -19.63 -16.00
CA GLY A 552 -36.00 -18.22 -15.60
C GLY A 552 -34.93 -17.45 -16.36
N SER A 553 -34.07 -18.10 -17.15
CA SER A 553 -33.18 -17.42 -18.09
C SER A 553 -33.99 -16.74 -19.20
N SER A 554 -33.63 -15.50 -19.53
CA SER A 554 -34.16 -14.80 -20.70
C SER A 554 -33.08 -14.72 -21.76
N THR A 555 -33.38 -15.16 -22.99
CA THR A 555 -32.59 -14.79 -24.17
C THR A 555 -32.91 -13.34 -24.50
N GLY A 556 -32.51 -12.42 -23.61
CA GLY A 556 -32.80 -11.00 -23.74
C GLY A 556 -32.31 -10.50 -25.09
N ALA A 557 -33.18 -9.81 -25.82
CA ALA A 557 -32.76 -9.02 -26.96
C ALA A 557 -31.73 -7.99 -26.47
N LEU A 558 -30.70 -7.79 -27.27
CA LEU A 558 -29.55 -6.93 -26.99
C LEU A 558 -29.88 -5.46 -26.77
N CYS A 559 -31.04 -5.04 -27.26
CA CYS A 559 -31.49 -3.67 -27.20
C CYS A 559 -32.90 -3.59 -26.62
N THR A 560 -32.96 -3.48 -25.29
CA THR A 560 -33.95 -2.61 -24.62
C THR A 560 -33.29 -1.89 -23.44
N THR A 561 -32.03 -1.48 -23.54
CA THR A 561 -31.42 -0.64 -22.50
C THR A 561 -31.95 0.78 -22.67
N GLN A 562 -32.91 1.14 -21.83
CA GLN A 562 -33.38 2.52 -21.72
C GLN A 562 -32.20 3.42 -21.40
N ASP A 563 -32.06 4.53 -22.12
CA ASP A 563 -31.05 5.55 -21.82
C ASP A 563 -31.39 6.22 -20.48
N LEU A 564 -30.71 5.78 -19.42
CA LEU A 564 -30.89 6.24 -18.05
C LEU A 564 -30.48 7.71 -17.90
N SER A 565 -29.59 8.20 -18.77
CA SER A 565 -29.15 9.60 -18.73
C SER A 565 -30.30 10.58 -19.03
N LYS A 566 -31.36 10.12 -19.72
CA LYS A 566 -32.54 10.92 -20.07
C LYS A 566 -33.68 10.85 -19.05
N LEU A 567 -33.55 10.03 -18.01
CA LEU A 567 -34.61 9.85 -17.01
C LEU A 567 -34.60 10.97 -15.96
N ASP A 568 -35.79 11.38 -15.55
CA ASP A 568 -35.97 12.25 -14.39
C ASP A 568 -35.85 11.46 -13.07
N VAL A 569 -35.83 12.18 -11.94
CA VAL A 569 -35.64 11.58 -10.61
C VAL A 569 -36.75 10.57 -10.27
N ALA A 570 -37.98 10.80 -10.71
CA ALA A 570 -39.10 9.89 -10.49
C ALA A 570 -38.95 8.56 -11.27
N ALA A 571 -38.53 8.64 -12.53
CA ALA A 571 -38.24 7.46 -13.34
C ALA A 571 -36.99 6.71 -12.85
N LEU A 572 -35.95 7.43 -12.40
CA LEU A 572 -34.76 6.82 -11.79
C LEU A 572 -35.11 6.04 -10.51
N ALA A 573 -36.01 6.56 -9.68
CA ALA A 573 -36.49 5.86 -8.49
C ALA A 573 -37.14 4.50 -8.82
N GLN A 574 -37.83 4.39 -9.96
CA GLN A 574 -38.43 3.12 -10.41
C GLN A 574 -37.35 2.11 -10.81
N GLN A 575 -36.24 2.57 -11.39
CA GLN A 575 -35.12 1.71 -11.80
C GLN A 575 -34.32 1.14 -10.63
N LEU A 576 -34.49 1.64 -9.40
CA LEU A 576 -33.91 1.03 -8.19
C LEU A 576 -34.47 -0.38 -7.90
N ALA A 577 -35.59 -0.76 -8.52
CA ALA A 577 -36.15 -2.10 -8.43
C ALA A 577 -35.80 -2.99 -9.64
N HIS A 578 -34.99 -2.51 -10.58
CA HIS A 578 -34.63 -3.27 -11.78
C HIS A 578 -33.89 -4.56 -11.42
N ALA A 579 -34.09 -5.67 -12.14
CA ALA A 579 -33.47 -6.96 -11.79
C ALA A 579 -31.94 -6.97 -11.93
N GLU A 580 -31.41 -6.20 -12.88
CA GLU A 580 -29.98 -6.14 -13.19
C GLU A 580 -29.26 -5.07 -12.36
N LYS A 581 -28.22 -5.49 -11.63
CA LYS A 581 -27.41 -4.61 -10.75
C LYS A 581 -26.81 -3.40 -11.48
N PRO A 582 -26.22 -3.50 -12.69
CA PRO A 582 -25.67 -2.34 -13.38
C PRO A 582 -26.69 -1.22 -13.62
N VAL A 583 -27.95 -1.57 -13.89
CA VAL A 583 -29.05 -0.61 -14.07
C VAL A 583 -29.38 0.07 -12.74
N ARG A 584 -29.58 -0.70 -11.65
CA ARG A 584 -29.88 -0.13 -10.32
C ARG A 584 -28.77 0.75 -9.79
N THR A 585 -27.51 0.31 -9.89
CA THR A 585 -26.34 1.09 -9.45
C THR A 585 -26.24 2.42 -10.21
N THR A 586 -26.44 2.39 -11.52
CA THR A 586 -26.44 3.61 -12.34
C THR A 586 -27.61 4.52 -12.01
N ALA A 587 -28.81 3.95 -11.83
CA ALA A 587 -29.99 4.71 -11.44
C ALA A 587 -29.82 5.38 -10.06
N ARG A 588 -29.27 4.66 -9.07
CA ARG A 588 -28.94 5.20 -7.75
C ARG A 588 -27.96 6.37 -7.84
N ARG A 589 -26.86 6.20 -8.57
CA ARG A 589 -25.87 7.26 -8.78
C ARG A 589 -26.52 8.51 -9.40
N LEU A 590 -27.24 8.34 -10.50
CA LEU A 590 -27.89 9.45 -11.20
C LEU A 590 -28.99 10.11 -10.36
N PHE A 591 -29.73 9.34 -9.56
CA PHE A 591 -30.73 9.87 -8.64
C PHE A 591 -30.06 10.82 -7.65
N ILE A 592 -29.00 10.37 -6.98
CA ILE A 592 -28.26 11.16 -5.99
C ILE A 592 -27.65 12.41 -6.63
N GLU A 593 -27.09 12.30 -7.83
CA GLU A 593 -26.48 13.42 -8.56
C GLU A 593 -27.50 14.48 -9.03
N ARG A 594 -28.79 14.11 -9.21
CA ARG A 594 -29.83 14.99 -9.78
C ARG A 594 -30.90 15.44 -8.79
N TYR A 595 -30.97 14.78 -7.64
CA TYR A 595 -31.95 15.04 -6.60
C TYR A 595 -31.91 16.50 -6.17
N ASP A 596 -33.07 17.14 -6.17
CA ASP A 596 -33.27 18.48 -5.63
C ASP A 596 -34.30 18.43 -4.50
N ASN A 597 -33.91 18.94 -3.33
CA ASN A 597 -34.72 18.83 -2.11
C ASN A 597 -36.04 19.62 -2.17
N GLU A 598 -36.13 20.69 -2.97
CA GLU A 598 -37.35 21.46 -3.10
C GLU A 598 -38.30 20.84 -4.13
N ARG A 599 -37.75 20.36 -5.25
CA ARG A 599 -38.52 19.82 -6.37
C ARG A 599 -39.00 18.39 -6.14
N ASP A 600 -38.15 17.53 -5.58
CA ASP A 600 -38.31 16.07 -5.68
C ASP A 600 -38.84 15.42 -4.38
N GLN A 601 -39.28 16.22 -3.40
CA GLN A 601 -39.79 15.72 -2.10
C GLN A 601 -40.94 14.72 -2.24
N VAL A 602 -41.81 14.89 -3.24
CA VAL A 602 -42.93 13.95 -3.52
C VAL A 602 -42.39 12.55 -3.89
N VAL A 603 -41.25 12.48 -4.59
CA VAL A 603 -40.60 11.21 -4.94
C VAL A 603 -40.02 10.54 -3.69
N ILE A 604 -39.39 11.31 -2.81
CA ILE A 604 -38.89 10.83 -1.51
C ILE A 604 -40.03 10.25 -0.66
N ASP A 605 -41.15 10.96 -0.56
CA ASP A 605 -42.29 10.50 0.23
C ASP A 605 -42.90 9.22 -0.35
N ALA A 606 -42.98 9.11 -1.68
CA ALA A 606 -43.40 7.89 -2.36
C ALA A 606 -42.42 6.72 -2.11
N MET A 607 -41.10 6.96 -2.15
CA MET A 607 -40.09 5.95 -1.85
C MET A 607 -40.17 5.46 -0.40
N ARG A 608 -40.34 6.37 0.57
CA ARG A 608 -40.54 6.01 1.98
C ARG A 608 -41.80 5.17 2.17
N ALA A 609 -42.91 5.55 1.53
CA ALA A 609 -44.16 4.79 1.59
C ALA A 609 -44.00 3.39 1.00
N LYS A 610 -43.32 3.27 -0.15
CA LYS A 610 -43.03 2.00 -0.81
C LYS A 610 -42.12 1.10 0.02
N LEU A 611 -41.05 1.64 0.61
CA LEU A 611 -40.20 0.86 1.52
C LEU A 611 -41.01 0.27 2.67
N ARG A 612 -41.88 1.07 3.29
CA ARG A 612 -42.75 0.58 4.38
C ARG A 612 -43.68 -0.56 3.94
N SER A 613 -44.20 -0.54 2.71
CA SER A 613 -45.02 -1.65 2.20
C SER A 613 -44.19 -2.89 1.85
N ASP A 614 -42.97 -2.71 1.35
CA ASP A 614 -42.16 -3.81 0.80
C ASP A 614 -41.43 -4.62 1.90
N ILE A 615 -41.24 -4.05 3.10
CA ILE A 615 -40.58 -4.74 4.24
C ILE A 615 -41.19 -6.12 4.51
N ALA A 616 -42.52 -6.22 4.52
CA ALA A 616 -43.23 -7.44 4.92
C ALA A 616 -43.14 -8.57 3.88
N VAL A 617 -42.77 -8.27 2.63
CA VAL A 617 -42.69 -9.25 1.52
C VAL A 617 -41.24 -9.50 1.08
N THR A 618 -40.27 -8.93 1.80
CA THR A 618 -38.85 -9.06 1.46
C THR A 618 -38.26 -10.35 2.01
N THR A 619 -37.44 -10.97 1.18
CA THR A 619 -36.65 -12.18 1.44
C THR A 619 -35.17 -11.86 1.20
N THR A 620 -34.28 -12.79 1.53
CA THR A 620 -32.84 -12.64 1.19
C THR A 620 -32.62 -12.49 -0.32
N ALA A 621 -33.39 -13.19 -1.16
CA ALA A 621 -33.20 -13.18 -2.62
C ALA A 621 -33.55 -11.85 -3.29
N ASN A 622 -34.39 -11.03 -2.67
CA ASN A 622 -34.83 -9.74 -3.19
C ASN A 622 -34.54 -8.57 -2.22
N VAL A 623 -33.56 -8.73 -1.33
CA VAL A 623 -33.21 -7.71 -0.32
C VAL A 623 -32.76 -6.38 -0.96
N HIS A 624 -32.23 -6.41 -2.18
CA HIS A 624 -31.88 -5.23 -2.96
C HIS A 624 -33.08 -4.27 -3.16
N LEU A 625 -34.32 -4.77 -3.19
CA LEU A 625 -35.53 -3.93 -3.27
C LEU A 625 -35.70 -2.99 -2.07
N ILE A 626 -35.09 -3.33 -0.93
CA ILE A 626 -35.06 -2.49 0.28
C ILE A 626 -33.76 -1.71 0.37
N LEU A 627 -32.62 -2.35 0.11
CA LEU A 627 -31.32 -1.71 0.31
C LEU A 627 -31.04 -0.61 -0.70
N GLU A 628 -31.42 -0.78 -1.97
CA GLU A 628 -31.18 0.22 -3.02
C GLU A 628 -31.91 1.53 -2.71
N PRO A 629 -33.22 1.56 -2.40
CA PRO A 629 -33.88 2.80 -2.01
C PRO A 629 -33.43 3.30 -0.64
N LEU A 630 -33.12 2.43 0.33
CA LEU A 630 -32.64 2.85 1.65
C LEU A 630 -31.34 3.66 1.56
N TRP A 631 -30.34 3.13 0.85
CA TRP A 631 -29.06 3.83 0.67
C TRP A 631 -29.18 5.05 -0.25
N THR A 632 -30.13 5.05 -1.18
CA THR A 632 -30.48 6.25 -1.96
C THR A 632 -31.02 7.34 -1.03
N LEU A 633 -32.02 7.03 -0.20
CA LEU A 633 -32.58 7.97 0.78
C LEU A 633 -31.53 8.45 1.77
N SER A 634 -30.62 7.57 2.20
CA SER A 634 -29.52 7.93 3.11
C SER A 634 -28.57 8.94 2.50
N ALA A 635 -28.28 8.87 1.20
CA ALA A 635 -27.42 9.84 0.53
C ALA A 635 -28.11 11.20 0.29
N CYS A 636 -29.44 11.22 0.27
CA CYS A 636 -30.24 12.43 0.13
C CYS A 636 -30.62 13.05 1.49
N ASP A 637 -30.04 12.59 2.61
CA ASP A 637 -30.43 12.97 3.99
C ASP A 637 -31.93 12.85 4.25
N ALA A 638 -32.57 11.88 3.59
CA ALA A 638 -34.01 11.72 3.50
C ALA A 638 -34.52 10.48 4.28
N VAL A 639 -33.75 9.96 5.22
CA VAL A 639 -34.20 8.87 6.10
C VAL A 639 -34.80 9.47 7.37
N ASP A 640 -36.03 9.07 7.71
CA ASP A 640 -36.73 9.52 8.92
C ASP A 640 -36.79 8.43 10.01
N ASN A 641 -37.01 8.84 11.25
CA ASN A 641 -37.06 7.93 12.39
C ASN A 641 -38.17 6.88 12.27
N ALA A 642 -39.32 7.24 11.67
CA ALA A 642 -40.44 6.32 11.50
C ALA A 642 -40.10 5.18 10.52
N LEU A 643 -39.33 5.49 9.47
CA LEU A 643 -38.82 4.53 8.52
C LEU A 643 -37.77 3.62 9.18
N LEU A 644 -36.82 4.17 9.95
CA LEU A 644 -35.83 3.36 10.67
C LEU A 644 -36.48 2.39 11.65
N ILE A 645 -37.50 2.84 12.41
CA ILE A 645 -38.27 1.96 13.30
C ILE A 645 -38.96 0.84 12.52
N ALA A 646 -39.58 1.15 11.38
CA ALA A 646 -40.25 0.15 10.55
C ALA A 646 -39.26 -0.87 9.96
N LEU A 647 -38.12 -0.41 9.45
CA LEU A 647 -37.07 -1.27 8.88
C LEU A 647 -36.43 -2.16 9.95
N PHE A 648 -36.19 -1.63 11.15
CA PHE A 648 -35.64 -2.41 12.26
C PHE A 648 -36.62 -3.46 12.78
N ALA A 649 -37.93 -3.28 12.55
CA ALA A 649 -38.95 -4.29 12.86
C ALA A 649 -39.04 -5.42 11.81
N SER A 650 -38.24 -5.39 10.73
CA SER A 650 -38.20 -6.45 9.73
C SER A 650 -37.70 -7.77 10.30
N ASP A 651 -38.25 -8.89 9.81
CA ASP A 651 -37.74 -10.24 10.10
C ASP A 651 -36.35 -10.49 9.50
N SER A 652 -35.95 -9.73 8.47
CA SER A 652 -34.65 -9.90 7.80
C SER A 652 -33.51 -9.29 8.62
N PRO A 653 -32.53 -10.10 9.10
CA PRO A 653 -31.37 -9.57 9.81
C PRO A 653 -30.51 -8.66 8.92
N ILE A 654 -30.50 -8.87 7.60
CA ILE A 654 -29.77 -8.02 6.65
C ILE A 654 -30.36 -6.59 6.68
N ILE A 655 -31.70 -6.46 6.65
CA ILE A 655 -32.36 -5.15 6.72
C ILE A 655 -32.06 -4.48 8.06
N ARG A 656 -32.15 -5.21 9.17
CA ARG A 656 -31.85 -4.66 10.51
C ARG A 656 -30.40 -4.18 10.61
N THR A 657 -29.42 -4.95 10.11
CA THR A 657 -28.01 -4.55 10.04
C THR A 657 -27.80 -3.27 9.24
N HIS A 658 -28.38 -3.16 8.05
CA HIS A 658 -28.27 -1.92 7.26
C HIS A 658 -29.00 -0.74 7.89
N THR A 659 -30.11 -0.98 8.60
CA THR A 659 -30.84 0.05 9.35
C THR A 659 -29.95 0.67 10.42
N LEU A 660 -29.18 -0.15 11.15
CA LEU A 660 -28.21 0.34 12.13
C LEU A 660 -27.11 1.19 11.49
N ARG A 661 -26.55 0.74 10.36
CA ARG A 661 -25.51 1.49 9.61
C ARG A 661 -26.00 2.86 9.14
N VAL A 662 -27.23 2.95 8.63
CA VAL A 662 -27.82 4.22 8.19
C VAL A 662 -28.16 5.12 9.40
N ALA A 663 -28.60 4.51 10.51
CA ALA A 663 -28.93 5.23 11.73
C ALA A 663 -27.71 5.95 12.35
N GLU A 664 -26.48 5.48 12.11
CA GLU A 664 -25.24 6.11 12.61
C GLU A 664 -25.11 7.59 12.23
N LYS A 665 -25.56 7.98 11.03
CA LYS A 665 -25.49 9.36 10.53
C LYS A 665 -26.81 10.12 10.68
N THR A 666 -27.92 9.39 10.88
CA THR A 666 -29.28 9.95 10.81
C THR A 666 -29.84 10.28 12.20
N LEU A 667 -29.62 9.41 13.18
CA LEU A 667 -30.22 9.55 14.51
C LEU A 667 -29.37 10.40 15.45
N ALA A 668 -30.03 11.18 16.30
CA ALA A 668 -29.37 11.79 17.45
C ALA A 668 -28.91 10.70 18.43
N SER A 669 -27.82 10.95 19.18
CA SER A 669 -27.18 9.94 20.04
C SER A 669 -28.14 9.21 20.98
N HIS A 670 -29.08 9.90 21.61
CA HIS A 670 -30.07 9.28 22.51
C HIS A 670 -31.01 8.30 21.79
N GLN A 671 -31.41 8.61 20.55
CA GLN A 671 -32.27 7.73 19.75
C GLN A 671 -31.49 6.54 19.21
N LEU A 672 -30.23 6.77 18.81
CA LEU A 672 -29.33 5.72 18.38
C LEU A 672 -29.10 4.72 19.53
N ILE A 673 -28.81 5.18 20.74
CA ILE A 673 -28.64 4.31 21.92
C ILE A 673 -29.86 3.42 22.14
N THR A 674 -31.08 3.97 22.12
CA THR A 674 -32.30 3.17 22.28
C THR A 674 -32.43 2.10 21.20
N LEU A 675 -32.01 2.39 19.97
CA LEU A 675 -32.01 1.41 18.88
C LEU A 675 -30.94 0.33 19.10
N LEU A 676 -29.74 0.71 19.51
CA LEU A 676 -28.62 -0.21 19.77
C LEU A 676 -28.90 -1.13 20.96
N GLU A 677 -29.50 -0.64 22.04
CA GLU A 677 -29.92 -1.46 23.18
C GLU A 677 -30.90 -2.56 22.77
N ARG A 678 -31.82 -2.26 21.84
CA ARG A 678 -32.72 -3.28 21.28
C ARG A 678 -31.97 -4.26 20.39
N ALA A 679 -31.03 -3.76 19.60
CA ALA A 679 -30.23 -4.59 18.69
C ALA A 679 -29.27 -5.55 19.43
N LEU A 680 -28.79 -5.18 20.62
CA LEU A 680 -28.03 -6.08 21.49
C LEU A 680 -28.85 -7.28 21.97
N LEU A 681 -30.18 -7.16 22.00
CA LEU A 681 -31.09 -8.24 22.40
C LEU A 681 -31.61 -9.06 21.20
N ASP A 682 -31.12 -8.77 19.99
CA ASP A 682 -31.57 -9.45 18.78
C ASP A 682 -31.15 -10.93 18.79
N THR A 683 -32.02 -11.80 18.29
CA THR A 683 -31.75 -13.23 18.22
C THR A 683 -30.64 -13.56 17.21
N ASN A 684 -30.44 -12.71 16.19
CA ASN A 684 -29.43 -12.91 15.17
C ASN A 684 -28.08 -12.29 15.58
N PRO A 685 -26.98 -13.07 15.60
CA PRO A 685 -25.67 -12.59 16.03
C PRO A 685 -25.09 -11.49 15.12
N GLN A 686 -25.44 -11.44 13.83
CA GLN A 686 -24.97 -10.38 12.93
C GLN A 686 -25.57 -9.01 13.28
N VAL A 687 -26.82 -8.98 13.77
CA VAL A 687 -27.45 -7.73 14.22
C VAL A 687 -26.79 -7.24 15.51
N ARG A 688 -26.51 -8.15 16.45
CA ARG A 688 -25.75 -7.83 17.68
C ARG A 688 -24.34 -7.35 17.36
N LEU A 689 -23.66 -8.00 16.42
CA LEU A 689 -22.33 -7.58 15.92
C LEU A 689 -22.38 -6.16 15.35
N GLN A 690 -23.36 -5.87 14.49
CA GLN A 690 -23.53 -4.53 13.95
C GLN A 690 -23.88 -3.51 15.02
N ALA A 691 -24.63 -3.87 16.06
CA ALA A 691 -24.92 -2.97 17.18
C ALA A 691 -23.63 -2.52 17.89
N VAL A 692 -22.74 -3.48 18.18
CA VAL A 692 -21.41 -3.21 18.76
C VAL A 692 -20.59 -2.30 17.85
N LEU A 693 -20.54 -2.61 16.55
CA LEU A 693 -19.84 -1.80 15.56
C LEU A 693 -20.37 -0.37 15.49
N SER A 694 -21.69 -0.21 15.48
CA SER A 694 -22.37 1.09 15.37
C SER A 694 -22.18 1.92 16.64
N ALA A 695 -22.05 1.31 17.82
CA ALA A 695 -21.75 2.01 19.07
C ALA A 695 -20.46 2.84 18.97
N GLY A 696 -19.53 2.45 18.10
CA GLY A 696 -18.29 3.18 17.82
C GLY A 696 -18.45 4.62 17.32
N VAL A 697 -19.65 5.08 16.94
CA VAL A 697 -19.91 6.50 16.62
C VAL A 697 -20.38 7.34 17.81
N LEU A 698 -20.73 6.71 18.94
CA LEU A 698 -21.17 7.39 20.16
C LEU A 698 -19.99 7.94 20.96
N ASP A 699 -20.23 8.96 21.78
CA ASP A 699 -19.24 9.44 22.76
C ASP A 699 -18.86 8.34 23.76
N ALA A 700 -17.61 8.36 24.25
CA ALA A 700 -17.03 7.28 25.07
C ALA A 700 -17.92 6.80 26.24
N PRO A 701 -18.51 7.67 27.09
CA PRO A 701 -19.34 7.21 28.20
C PRO A 701 -20.60 6.47 27.76
N LEU A 702 -21.24 6.92 26.67
CA LEU A 702 -22.46 6.31 26.13
C LEU A 702 -22.15 4.99 25.42
N ARG A 703 -20.98 4.94 24.77
CA ARG A 703 -20.48 3.75 24.08
C ARG A 703 -20.19 2.61 25.05
N LEU A 704 -19.58 2.87 26.20
CA LEU A 704 -19.19 1.83 27.17
C LEU A 704 -20.38 1.01 27.67
N GLY A 705 -21.53 1.63 27.94
CA GLY A 705 -22.72 0.90 28.39
C GLY A 705 -23.19 -0.16 27.38
N ILE A 706 -23.05 0.10 26.08
CA ILE A 706 -23.34 -0.87 25.00
C ILE A 706 -22.27 -1.96 24.94
N LEU A 707 -20.99 -1.60 25.02
CA LEU A 707 -19.88 -2.54 24.91
C LEU A 707 -19.75 -3.47 26.12
N GLU A 708 -20.03 -2.99 27.34
CA GLU A 708 -20.05 -3.80 28.57
C GLU A 708 -21.11 -4.90 28.50
N HIS A 709 -22.30 -4.59 27.96
CA HIS A 709 -23.34 -5.58 27.74
C HIS A 709 -22.88 -6.68 26.76
N ALA A 710 -22.29 -6.30 25.63
CA ALA A 710 -21.81 -7.25 24.64
C ALA A 710 -20.62 -8.08 25.17
N LEU A 711 -19.73 -7.49 25.98
CA LEU A 711 -18.64 -8.21 26.66
C LEU A 711 -19.16 -9.31 27.60
N ALA A 712 -20.28 -9.06 28.29
CA ALA A 712 -20.87 -10.03 29.20
C ALA A 712 -21.62 -11.17 28.47
N ASN A 713 -22.14 -10.93 27.26
CA ASN A 713 -23.10 -11.84 26.63
C ASN A 713 -22.65 -12.44 25.28
N ASP A 714 -21.71 -11.82 24.55
CA ASP A 714 -21.42 -12.16 23.14
C ASP A 714 -19.93 -12.32 22.79
N VAL A 715 -19.04 -12.30 23.78
CA VAL A 715 -17.57 -12.27 23.58
C VAL A 715 -16.97 -13.58 23.03
N ASP A 716 -17.79 -14.63 22.86
CA ASP A 716 -17.35 -15.95 22.40
C ASP A 716 -16.76 -15.94 20.98
N SER A 717 -17.36 -15.15 20.07
CA SER A 717 -16.91 -15.09 18.69
C SER A 717 -15.75 -14.12 18.47
N LYS A 718 -14.72 -14.56 17.72
CA LYS A 718 -13.54 -13.73 17.42
C LYS A 718 -13.87 -12.47 16.61
N ILE A 719 -14.88 -12.51 15.75
CA ILE A 719 -15.36 -11.32 15.04
C ILE A 719 -16.03 -10.32 15.99
N MET A 720 -16.77 -10.80 16.99
CA MET A 720 -17.35 -9.94 18.02
C MET A 720 -16.27 -9.27 18.86
N ARG A 721 -15.23 -10.01 19.26
CA ARG A 721 -14.08 -9.42 19.97
C ARG A 721 -13.35 -8.37 19.14
N SER A 722 -13.14 -8.64 17.85
CA SER A 722 -12.57 -7.67 16.92
C SER A 722 -13.43 -6.41 16.81
N ALA A 723 -14.76 -6.56 16.77
CA ALA A 723 -15.72 -5.45 16.75
C ALA A 723 -15.72 -4.63 18.05
N LEU A 724 -15.64 -5.30 19.20
CA LEU A 724 -15.50 -4.65 20.51
C LEU A 724 -14.22 -3.79 20.56
N ILE A 725 -13.07 -4.36 20.19
CA ILE A 725 -11.78 -3.65 20.18
C ILE A 725 -11.78 -2.47 19.19
N SER A 726 -12.33 -2.66 18.00
CA SER A 726 -12.48 -1.59 17.01
C SER A 726 -13.34 -0.45 17.58
N SER A 727 -14.46 -0.80 18.21
CA SER A 727 -15.40 0.17 18.78
C SER A 727 -14.86 0.83 20.04
N LEU A 728 -13.80 0.32 20.66
CA LEU A 728 -13.11 0.98 21.77
C LEU A 728 -12.15 2.08 21.36
N SER A 729 -11.95 2.33 20.06
CA SER A 729 -11.01 3.37 19.61
C SER A 729 -11.27 4.72 20.28
N GLY A 730 -10.26 5.21 21.00
CA GLY A 730 -10.29 6.46 21.76
C GLY A 730 -10.92 6.37 23.15
N ALA A 731 -11.37 5.19 23.59
CA ALA A 731 -12.01 4.91 24.88
C ALA A 731 -11.32 3.76 25.64
N GLU A 732 -10.08 3.43 25.28
CA GLU A 732 -9.33 2.32 25.84
C GLU A 732 -9.03 2.49 27.34
N GLU A 733 -8.69 3.70 27.77
CA GLU A 733 -8.45 4.01 29.18
C GLU A 733 -9.75 3.93 30.00
N ASP A 734 -10.88 4.33 29.43
CA ASP A 734 -12.17 4.21 30.09
C ASP A 734 -12.58 2.74 30.26
N MET A 735 -12.24 1.88 29.29
CA MET A 735 -12.43 0.43 29.43
C MET A 735 -11.54 -0.16 30.53
N LEU A 736 -10.28 0.29 30.66
CA LEU A 736 -9.44 -0.11 31.80
C LEU A 736 -10.07 0.33 33.15
N ALA A 737 -10.63 1.54 33.22
CA ALA A 737 -11.33 2.01 34.41
C ALA A 737 -12.60 1.18 34.70
N SER A 738 -13.39 0.84 33.68
CA SER A 738 -14.55 -0.06 33.78
C SER A 738 -14.16 -1.46 34.29
N ILE A 739 -13.03 -1.99 33.82
CA ILE A 739 -12.44 -3.23 34.33
C ILE A 739 -12.14 -3.08 35.83
N VAL A 740 -11.44 -2.03 36.25
CA VAL A 740 -11.11 -1.80 37.67
C VAL A 740 -12.36 -1.69 38.54
N GLN A 741 -13.40 -1.00 38.07
CA GLN A 741 -14.68 -0.82 38.76
C GLN A 741 -15.51 -2.12 38.84
N GLY A 742 -15.14 -3.16 38.09
CA GLY A 742 -15.86 -4.43 38.08
C GLY A 742 -17.11 -4.42 37.21
N HIS A 743 -17.21 -3.51 36.24
CA HIS A 743 -18.29 -3.49 35.25
C HIS A 743 -17.95 -4.39 34.04
N ALA A 744 -16.67 -4.49 33.67
CA ALA A 744 -16.18 -5.33 32.57
C ALA A 744 -15.26 -6.47 33.03
N LEU A 745 -15.24 -7.57 32.26
CA LEU A 745 -14.40 -8.76 32.49
C LEU A 745 -14.53 -9.31 33.92
N THR A 746 -15.77 -9.54 34.35
CA THR A 746 -16.09 -10.02 35.70
C THR A 746 -15.99 -11.54 35.85
N THR A 747 -16.08 -12.29 34.75
CA THR A 747 -16.06 -13.76 34.74
C THR A 747 -14.80 -14.31 34.08
N ASP A 748 -14.24 -15.38 34.65
CA ASP A 748 -13.10 -16.10 34.08
C ASP A 748 -13.60 -17.16 33.09
N SER A 749 -13.75 -16.77 31.83
CA SER A 749 -14.08 -17.67 30.72
C SER A 749 -12.97 -17.69 29.68
N VAL A 750 -12.93 -18.76 28.86
CA VAL A 750 -11.99 -18.87 27.72
C VAL A 750 -12.12 -17.65 26.81
N SER A 751 -13.35 -17.22 26.54
CA SER A 751 -13.67 -16.10 25.66
C SER A 751 -13.29 -14.75 26.28
N ALA A 752 -13.50 -14.56 27.58
CA ALA A 752 -13.07 -13.36 28.30
C ALA A 752 -11.55 -13.22 28.33
N ARG A 753 -10.82 -14.33 28.55
CA ARG A 753 -9.35 -14.37 28.44
C ARG A 753 -8.85 -14.07 27.03
N ALA A 754 -9.54 -14.59 26.01
CA ALA A 754 -9.22 -14.32 24.62
C ALA A 754 -9.39 -12.82 24.30
N PHE A 755 -10.51 -12.22 24.70
CA PHE A 755 -10.71 -10.77 24.56
C PHE A 755 -9.65 -9.96 25.30
N ALA A 756 -9.40 -10.26 26.57
CA ALA A 756 -8.40 -9.55 27.36
C ALA A 756 -7.01 -9.62 26.70
N THR A 757 -6.62 -10.79 26.18
CA THR A 757 -5.38 -10.98 25.42
C THR A 757 -5.32 -10.07 24.19
N GLU A 758 -6.35 -10.14 23.34
CA GLU A 758 -6.43 -9.37 22.09
C GLU A 758 -6.47 -7.86 22.36
N PHE A 759 -7.28 -7.41 23.32
CA PHE A 759 -7.38 -6.01 23.73
C PHE A 759 -6.06 -5.48 24.29
N PHE A 760 -5.42 -6.18 25.24
CA PHE A 760 -4.15 -5.73 25.81
C PHE A 760 -3.01 -5.73 24.81
N ASP A 761 -3.02 -6.59 23.80
CA ASP A 761 -2.07 -6.49 22.69
C ASP A 761 -2.24 -5.18 21.92
N THR A 762 -3.48 -4.78 21.62
CA THR A 762 -3.74 -3.50 20.95
C THR A 762 -3.29 -2.28 21.75
N LEU A 763 -3.33 -2.34 23.09
CA LEU A 763 -2.85 -1.24 23.94
C LEU A 763 -1.33 -1.10 23.94
N LEU A 764 -0.60 -2.19 23.64
CA LEU A 764 0.85 -2.25 23.75
C LEU A 764 1.58 -1.99 22.43
N ASP A 765 0.86 -1.90 21.31
CA ASP A 765 1.40 -1.65 19.98
C ASP A 765 1.04 -0.24 19.49
N ASP A 766 2.03 0.66 19.44
CA ASP A 766 1.87 2.05 18.94
C ASP A 766 2.59 2.30 17.60
N ASP A 767 2.82 1.24 16.81
CA ASP A 767 3.65 1.20 15.59
C ASP A 767 5.16 1.43 15.81
N SER A 768 5.61 1.92 16.96
CA SER A 768 7.04 2.09 17.30
C SER A 768 7.70 0.83 17.86
N GLY A 769 6.90 -0.22 18.11
CA GLY A 769 7.31 -1.46 18.75
C GLY A 769 7.47 -1.33 20.28
N ARG A 770 6.91 -0.28 20.89
CA ARG A 770 6.84 -0.07 22.35
C ARG A 770 5.45 0.47 22.74
N PRO A 771 4.97 0.23 23.96
CA PRO A 771 3.76 0.88 24.44
C PRO A 771 4.00 2.37 24.73
N GLN A 772 2.95 3.18 24.60
CA GLN A 772 2.96 4.55 25.14
C GLN A 772 3.16 4.51 26.67
N ASN A 773 3.98 5.43 27.20
CA ASN A 773 4.36 5.42 28.61
C ASN A 773 3.16 5.56 29.58
N SER A 774 2.16 6.37 29.22
CA SER A 774 0.92 6.54 30.01
C SER A 774 0.07 5.28 29.99
N MET A 775 -0.10 4.67 28.80
CA MET A 775 -0.84 3.43 28.64
C MET A 775 -0.21 2.30 29.45
N LEU A 776 1.12 2.16 29.43
CA LEU A 776 1.82 1.19 30.28
C LEU A 776 1.59 1.44 31.77
N THR A 777 1.61 2.70 32.23
CA THR A 777 1.26 3.05 33.62
C THR A 777 -0.15 2.57 33.96
N ASN A 778 -1.14 2.88 33.11
CA ASN A 778 -2.54 2.51 33.32
C ASN A 778 -2.74 0.98 33.34
N MET A 779 -2.04 0.25 32.47
CA MET A 779 -2.08 -1.21 32.45
C MET A 779 -1.48 -1.81 33.73
N LEU A 780 -0.34 -1.30 34.23
CA LEU A 780 0.25 -1.76 35.48
C LEU A 780 -0.64 -1.45 36.69
N MET A 781 -1.27 -0.27 36.73
CA MET A 781 -2.28 0.08 37.74
C MET A 781 -3.48 -0.85 37.69
N THR A 782 -3.96 -1.17 36.48
CA THR A 782 -5.09 -2.09 36.29
C THR A 782 -4.75 -3.48 36.80
N ALA A 783 -3.56 -4.00 36.46
CA ALA A 783 -3.08 -5.30 36.95
C ALA A 783 -3.04 -5.33 38.48
N ALA A 784 -2.51 -4.29 39.12
CA ALA A 784 -2.45 -4.17 40.57
C ALA A 784 -3.85 -4.13 41.20
N ALA A 785 -4.75 -3.34 40.64
CA ALA A 785 -6.11 -3.16 41.18
C ALA A 785 -6.95 -4.44 41.11
N VAL A 786 -6.75 -5.29 40.09
CA VAL A 786 -7.54 -6.52 39.91
C VAL A 786 -6.86 -7.78 40.44
N ALA A 787 -5.59 -7.70 40.87
CA ALA A 787 -4.79 -8.85 41.28
C ALA A 787 -5.43 -9.70 42.39
N GLN A 788 -6.12 -9.06 43.33
CA GLN A 788 -6.74 -9.74 44.47
C GLN A 788 -8.05 -10.44 44.07
N ASP A 789 -8.96 -9.72 43.40
CA ASP A 789 -10.30 -10.22 43.11
C ASP A 789 -10.39 -11.03 41.81
N ARG A 790 -9.54 -10.71 40.82
CA ARG A 790 -9.50 -11.32 39.49
C ARG A 790 -8.05 -11.62 39.08
N PRO A 791 -7.37 -12.55 39.77
CA PRO A 791 -5.97 -12.88 39.49
C PRO A 791 -5.73 -13.33 38.05
N TRP A 792 -6.69 -14.04 37.44
CA TRP A 792 -6.59 -14.46 36.04
C TRP A 792 -6.42 -13.30 35.05
N LEU A 793 -7.05 -12.15 35.35
CA LEU A 793 -7.01 -10.97 34.48
C LEU A 793 -5.70 -10.23 34.66
N ALA A 794 -5.24 -10.10 35.90
CA ALA A 794 -3.90 -9.60 36.21
C ALA A 794 -2.83 -10.46 35.53
N GLU A 795 -2.90 -11.78 35.62
CA GLU A 795 -2.00 -12.70 34.91
C GLU A 795 -2.01 -12.47 33.40
N THR A 796 -3.20 -12.38 32.79
CA THR A 796 -3.33 -12.16 31.33
C THR A 796 -2.64 -10.88 30.89
N LEU A 797 -2.85 -9.78 31.62
CA LEU A 797 -2.20 -8.50 31.36
C LEU A 797 -0.67 -8.59 31.52
N LEU A 798 -0.20 -9.19 32.61
CA LEU A 798 1.24 -9.42 32.86
C LEU A 798 1.88 -10.27 31.76
N HIS A 799 1.19 -11.32 31.29
CA HIS A 799 1.67 -12.12 30.15
C HIS A 799 1.88 -11.28 28.89
N ARG A 800 1.00 -10.32 28.59
CA ARG A 800 1.16 -9.43 27.42
C ARG A 800 2.32 -8.46 27.58
N ILE A 801 2.47 -7.84 28.75
CA ILE A 801 3.62 -6.98 29.06
C ILE A 801 4.93 -7.77 28.96
N ALA A 802 4.99 -8.98 29.54
CA ALA A 802 6.16 -9.86 29.47
C ALA A 802 6.51 -10.26 28.03
N ALA A 803 5.50 -10.52 27.18
CA ALA A 803 5.70 -10.82 25.78
C ALA A 803 6.33 -9.63 25.02
N LYS A 804 5.87 -8.40 25.28
CA LYS A 804 6.49 -7.17 24.74
C LYS A 804 7.91 -6.95 25.25
N GLN A 805 8.16 -7.24 26.53
CA GLN A 805 9.50 -7.20 27.09
C GLN A 805 10.42 -8.30 26.55
N ARG A 806 9.88 -9.33 25.90
CA ARG A 806 10.63 -10.51 25.45
C ARG A 806 11.51 -11.07 26.58
N LEU A 807 10.94 -11.31 27.75
CA LEU A 807 11.70 -11.66 28.96
C LEU A 807 12.61 -12.89 28.83
N ASN A 808 12.35 -13.77 27.85
CA ASN A 808 13.17 -14.94 27.55
C ASN A 808 14.32 -14.66 26.55
N ALA A 809 14.41 -13.44 26.01
CA ALA A 809 15.49 -13.04 25.12
C ALA A 809 16.78 -12.78 25.91
N LYS A 810 17.93 -12.90 25.22
CA LYS A 810 19.25 -12.59 25.79
C LYS A 810 19.33 -11.18 26.38
N GLU A 811 18.62 -10.24 25.75
CA GLU A 811 18.49 -8.84 26.20
C GLU A 811 16.99 -8.49 26.20
N PRO A 812 16.31 -8.59 27.36
CA PRO A 812 14.92 -8.18 27.48
C PRO A 812 14.74 -6.69 27.18
N ILE A 813 13.62 -6.36 26.55
CA ILE A 813 13.22 -4.98 26.24
C ILE A 813 12.80 -4.31 27.55
N GLN A 814 13.43 -3.18 27.83
CA GLN A 814 13.08 -2.30 28.94
C GLN A 814 11.92 -1.37 28.55
N LEU A 815 10.89 -1.32 29.38
CA LEU A 815 9.71 -0.50 29.18
C LEU A 815 9.67 0.66 30.18
N VAL A 816 9.11 1.80 29.77
CA VAL A 816 9.08 3.02 30.58
C VAL A 816 7.64 3.43 30.83
N ALA A 817 7.24 3.37 32.10
CA ALA A 817 6.00 3.95 32.60
C ALA A 817 6.19 5.45 32.81
N SER A 818 5.13 6.23 32.61
CA SER A 818 5.15 7.69 32.73
C SER A 818 5.36 8.19 34.16
N MET A 819 4.91 7.41 35.15
CA MET A 819 5.02 7.65 36.58
C MET A 819 4.91 6.33 37.35
N GLU A 820 5.09 6.37 38.67
CA GLU A 820 4.89 5.21 39.55
C GLU A 820 3.45 4.69 39.43
N PRO A 821 3.23 3.42 39.01
CA PRO A 821 1.90 2.86 38.93
C PRO A 821 1.36 2.58 40.35
N VAL A 822 0.29 3.27 40.73
CA VAL A 822 -0.36 3.11 42.04
C VAL A 822 -0.74 1.64 42.28
N GLY A 823 -0.43 1.12 43.47
CA GLY A 823 -0.73 -0.25 43.88
C GLY A 823 0.23 -1.33 43.35
N TRP A 824 1.12 -1.01 42.40
CA TRP A 824 2.05 -1.98 41.81
C TRP A 824 3.01 -2.59 42.84
N ILE A 825 3.61 -1.75 43.68
CA ILE A 825 4.54 -2.19 44.72
C ILE A 825 3.82 -3.05 45.77
N ASP A 826 2.61 -2.66 46.18
CA ASP A 826 1.80 -3.43 47.12
C ASP A 826 1.42 -4.80 46.54
N MET A 827 1.03 -4.84 45.26
CA MET A 827 0.74 -6.08 44.55
C MET A 827 1.97 -7.01 44.51
N LEU A 828 3.16 -6.49 44.23
CA LEU A 828 4.39 -7.28 44.24
C LEU A 828 4.69 -7.89 45.61
N GLN A 829 4.46 -7.13 46.68
CA GLN A 829 4.67 -7.60 48.05
C GLN A 829 3.65 -8.66 48.47
N GLN A 830 2.38 -8.47 48.11
CA GLN A 830 1.27 -9.31 48.59
C GLN A 830 1.02 -10.54 47.71
N HIS A 831 1.21 -10.40 46.39
CA HIS A 831 0.81 -11.40 45.39
C HIS A 831 1.92 -11.77 44.40
N GLY A 832 3.11 -11.18 44.48
CA GLY A 832 4.18 -11.39 43.49
C GLY A 832 4.60 -12.84 43.27
N ASN A 833 4.47 -13.71 44.29
CA ASN A 833 4.72 -15.15 44.15
C ASN A 833 3.58 -15.91 43.46
N ALA A 834 2.34 -15.45 43.63
CA ALA A 834 1.18 -16.02 42.94
C ALA A 834 1.16 -15.56 41.47
N LEU A 835 1.59 -14.33 41.19
CA LEU A 835 1.70 -13.74 39.86
C LEU A 835 3.14 -13.82 39.34
N THR A 836 3.59 -15.03 38.97
CA THR A 836 5.00 -15.36 38.68
C THR A 836 5.73 -14.40 37.72
N LEU A 837 5.02 -13.76 36.78
CA LEU A 837 5.60 -12.78 35.85
C LEU A 837 5.79 -11.37 36.41
N ALA A 838 5.11 -11.00 37.50
CA ALA A 838 5.15 -9.64 38.04
C ALA A 838 6.57 -9.22 38.43
N THR A 839 7.34 -10.10 39.10
CA THR A 839 8.72 -9.80 39.52
C THR A 839 9.69 -9.67 38.33
N PRO A 840 9.71 -10.60 37.34
CA PRO A 840 10.48 -10.41 36.12
C PRO A 840 10.13 -9.16 35.32
N ILE A 841 8.84 -8.80 35.24
CA ILE A 841 8.38 -7.57 34.59
C ILE A 841 8.90 -6.35 35.32
N ASP A 842 8.74 -6.32 36.64
CA ASP A 842 9.16 -5.24 37.51
C ASP A 842 10.64 -4.87 37.33
N ARG A 843 11.53 -5.86 37.18
CA ARG A 843 12.96 -5.65 36.91
C ARG A 843 13.26 -4.94 35.59
N ASN A 844 12.30 -4.95 34.65
CA ASN A 844 12.44 -4.43 33.30
C ASN A 844 11.45 -3.27 33.01
N VAL A 845 10.81 -2.71 34.04
CA VAL A 845 9.94 -1.52 33.95
C VAL A 845 10.58 -0.35 34.73
N PHE A 846 10.56 0.84 34.14
CA PHE A 846 11.12 2.07 34.72
C PHE A 846 10.09 3.18 34.81
N TRP A 847 10.22 4.09 35.76
CA TRP A 847 9.47 5.35 35.80
C TRP A 847 10.32 6.45 36.48
N PRO A 848 10.00 7.74 36.25
CA PRO A 848 10.67 8.85 36.92
C PRO A 848 10.64 8.70 38.45
N GLY A 849 11.80 8.81 39.10
CA GLY A 849 11.91 8.72 40.57
C GLY A 849 12.16 7.32 41.15
N ARG A 850 12.22 6.26 40.33
CA ARG A 850 12.53 4.90 40.79
C ARG A 850 14.04 4.71 41.06
N GLU A 851 14.45 4.87 42.31
CA GLU A 851 15.86 4.76 42.77
C GLU A 851 16.33 3.30 42.96
N ALA A 852 16.46 2.51 41.88
CA ALA A 852 17.16 1.21 42.00
C ALA A 852 17.60 0.52 40.70
N VAL A 853 17.63 1.18 39.54
CA VAL A 853 18.11 0.48 38.33
C VAL A 853 19.01 1.37 37.49
N SER A 854 20.29 1.04 37.54
CA SER A 854 21.28 1.41 36.54
C SER A 854 20.72 1.11 35.15
N PHE A 855 20.34 2.15 34.41
CA PHE A 855 20.16 2.05 32.96
C PHE A 855 21.49 1.61 32.38
N VAL A 856 21.68 0.31 32.15
CA VAL A 856 22.83 -0.18 31.39
C VAL A 856 22.55 0.20 29.95
N ALA A 857 23.01 1.39 29.56
CA ALA A 857 23.04 1.76 28.16
C ALA A 857 23.79 0.64 27.41
N PRO A 858 23.25 0.14 26.28
CA PRO A 858 23.92 -0.91 25.52
C PRO A 858 25.33 -0.45 25.17
N LYS A 859 26.32 -1.36 25.20
CA LYS A 859 27.65 -1.07 24.66
C LYS A 859 27.49 -0.84 23.16
N ILE A 860 27.53 0.42 22.72
CA ILE A 860 27.39 0.78 21.31
C ILE A 860 28.77 0.64 20.65
N ALA A 861 29.07 -0.53 20.08
CA ALA A 861 30.20 -0.66 19.18
C ALA A 861 29.88 -0.02 17.81
N ARG A 862 30.86 0.67 17.22
CA ARG A 862 30.75 1.20 15.85
C ARG A 862 30.62 0.03 14.87
N SER A 863 29.57 0.00 14.05
CA SER A 863 29.51 -0.94 12.93
C SER A 863 30.46 -0.49 11.82
N ALA A 864 31.05 -1.43 11.07
CA ALA A 864 32.00 -1.13 10.00
C ALA A 864 31.41 -0.30 8.83
N GLN A 865 30.09 -0.10 8.80
CA GLN A 865 29.35 0.57 7.71
C GLN A 865 28.73 1.92 8.12
N MET A 866 28.80 2.33 9.39
CA MET A 866 28.16 3.57 9.88
C MET A 866 29.06 4.81 9.75
N SER A 867 28.44 5.94 9.37
CA SER A 867 29.10 7.26 9.38
C SER A 867 29.38 7.74 10.82
N VAL A 868 30.35 8.66 10.97
CA VAL A 868 30.70 9.24 12.28
C VAL A 868 29.53 10.01 12.90
N ALA A 869 28.72 10.69 12.07
CA ALA A 869 27.54 11.42 12.52
C ALA A 869 26.44 10.48 13.04
N GLU A 870 26.18 9.36 12.36
CA GLU A 870 25.19 8.36 12.82
C GLU A 870 25.67 7.62 14.08
N PHE A 871 26.97 7.33 14.16
CA PHE A 871 27.56 6.74 15.35
C PHE A 871 27.48 7.72 16.54
N GLY A 872 27.80 9.00 16.32
CA GLY A 872 27.65 10.08 17.29
C GLY A 872 26.21 10.27 17.76
N LYS A 873 25.24 10.25 16.83
CA LYS A 873 23.80 10.29 17.15
C LYS A 873 23.37 9.13 18.06
N ARG A 874 23.92 7.94 17.83
CA ARG A 874 23.63 6.77 18.66
C ARG A 874 24.25 6.90 20.05
N LEU A 875 25.50 7.37 20.14
CA LEU A 875 26.19 7.64 21.40
C LEU A 875 25.52 8.75 22.22
N PHE A 876 24.87 9.71 21.56
CA PHE A 876 24.12 10.78 22.23
C PHE A 876 22.95 10.26 23.08
N SER A 877 22.47 9.03 22.87
CA SER A 877 21.49 8.39 23.76
C SER A 877 21.91 8.38 25.24
N ASN A 878 23.23 8.35 25.52
CA ASN A 878 23.77 8.46 26.87
C ASN A 878 23.55 9.85 27.52
N CYS A 879 23.33 10.89 26.71
CA CYS A 879 23.17 12.27 27.13
C CYS A 879 21.70 12.72 27.14
N MET A 880 20.80 11.94 26.53
CA MET A 880 19.41 12.32 26.28
C MET A 880 18.56 12.46 27.53
N SER A 881 18.88 11.74 28.62
CA SER A 881 18.15 11.85 29.89
C SER A 881 18.19 13.27 30.47
N CYS A 882 19.28 14.00 30.24
CA CYS A 882 19.46 15.37 30.72
C CYS A 882 19.23 16.38 29.59
N HIS A 883 19.79 16.14 28.40
CA HIS A 883 19.80 17.13 27.31
C HIS A 883 18.65 16.98 26.30
N GLN A 884 17.82 15.94 26.45
CA GLN A 884 16.67 15.60 25.59
C GLN A 884 17.05 15.25 24.14
N ALA A 885 16.20 14.48 23.45
CA ALA A 885 16.43 14.05 22.06
C ALA A 885 16.60 15.23 21.07
N ASN A 886 15.99 16.36 21.40
CA ASN A 886 15.96 17.58 20.59
C ASN A 886 17.01 18.62 21.03
N GLY A 887 17.90 18.26 21.97
CA GLY A 887 18.96 19.13 22.47
C GLY A 887 18.49 20.33 23.29
N ARG A 888 17.22 20.42 23.69
CA ARG A 888 16.68 21.57 24.44
C ARG A 888 17.02 21.54 25.93
N GLY A 889 17.58 20.44 26.44
CA GLY A 889 17.73 20.25 27.88
C GLY A 889 16.39 20.26 28.61
N LEU A 890 16.45 20.44 29.92
CA LEU A 890 15.29 20.62 30.78
C LEU A 890 15.50 21.89 31.60
N PRO A 891 15.25 23.09 31.04
CA PRO A 891 15.42 24.34 31.77
C PRO A 891 14.52 24.41 33.02
N PRO A 892 15.02 24.91 34.18
CA PRO A 892 16.36 25.45 34.44
C PRO A 892 17.36 24.40 34.99
N VAL A 893 17.04 23.11 34.90
CA VAL A 893 17.81 22.02 35.54
C VAL A 893 19.00 21.58 34.67
N TYR A 894 18.76 21.29 33.38
CA TYR A 894 19.79 20.88 32.43
C TYR A 894 19.84 21.84 31.23
N PRO A 895 21.02 22.35 30.86
CA PRO A 895 21.13 23.36 29.82
C PRO A 895 20.80 22.81 28.43
N PRO A 896 20.24 23.66 27.53
CA PRO A 896 20.13 23.31 26.13
C PRO A 896 21.52 23.16 25.50
N LEU A 897 21.66 22.17 24.62
CA LEU A 897 22.79 22.01 23.70
C LEU A 897 22.47 22.63 22.32
N ARG A 898 21.19 22.70 21.97
CA ARG A 898 20.70 23.36 20.77
C ARG A 898 20.87 24.86 20.89
N GLY A 899 21.62 25.46 19.95
CA GLY A 899 21.86 26.90 19.91
C GLY A 899 22.63 27.45 21.11
N SER A 900 23.39 26.58 21.80
CA SER A 900 24.18 26.96 22.98
C SER A 900 25.51 27.58 22.57
N ASP A 901 25.84 28.74 23.14
CA ASP A 901 27.12 29.42 22.92
C ASP A 901 28.30 28.55 23.36
N ILE A 902 28.13 27.70 24.38
CA ILE A 902 29.15 26.74 24.82
C ILE A 902 29.38 25.66 23.75
N VAL A 903 28.32 25.22 23.06
CA VAL A 903 28.43 24.23 21.97
C VAL A 903 29.10 24.83 20.74
N HIS A 904 28.89 26.12 20.47
CA HIS A 904 29.44 26.84 19.32
C HIS A 904 30.84 27.42 19.58
N GLY A 905 31.22 27.59 20.85
CA GLY A 905 32.51 28.10 21.30
C GLY A 905 33.66 27.10 21.17
N ASP A 906 34.70 27.31 22.01
CA ASP A 906 35.94 26.53 21.98
C ASP A 906 35.67 25.02 22.18
N PRO A 907 36.03 24.17 21.19
CA PRO A 907 35.82 22.72 21.29
C PRO A 907 36.55 22.08 22.48
N THR A 908 37.65 22.68 22.97
CA THR A 908 38.39 22.20 24.15
C THR A 908 37.50 22.13 25.39
N THR A 909 36.62 23.10 25.57
CA THR A 909 35.66 23.17 26.69
C THR A 909 34.75 21.94 26.70
N LEU A 910 34.16 21.58 25.57
CA LEU A 910 33.27 20.43 25.46
C LEU A 910 34.00 19.11 25.72
N VAL A 911 35.24 18.98 25.22
CA VAL A 911 36.08 17.80 25.47
C VAL A 911 36.41 17.68 26.96
N CYS A 912 36.83 18.75 27.62
CA CYS A 912 37.08 18.78 29.07
C CYS A 912 35.84 18.40 29.89
N ILE A 913 34.66 18.91 29.50
CA ILE A 913 33.39 18.59 30.15
C ILE A 913 33.05 17.09 30.02
N LEU A 914 33.17 16.49 28.85
CA LEU A 914 32.91 15.04 28.70
C LEU A 914 33.95 14.19 29.41
N LEU A 915 35.22 14.58 29.41
CA LEU A 915 36.29 13.79 30.03
C LEU A 915 36.22 13.76 31.56
N TYR A 916 35.86 14.88 32.19
CA TYR A 916 35.98 15.03 33.65
C TYR A 916 34.72 15.53 34.34
N GLY A 917 33.70 15.99 33.60
CA GLY A 917 32.51 16.61 34.15
C GLY A 917 32.66 18.11 34.38
N LEU A 918 31.55 18.76 34.75
CA LEU A 918 31.44 20.20 35.00
C LEU A 918 30.71 20.47 36.32
N GLU A 919 31.29 21.38 37.11
CA GLU A 919 30.72 21.89 38.34
C GLU A 919 30.67 23.42 38.33
N GLY A 920 29.74 24.03 39.05
CA GLY A 920 29.59 25.47 39.15
C GLY A 920 28.49 26.04 38.24
N ARG A 921 28.27 27.36 38.38
CA ARG A 921 27.14 28.06 37.74
C ARG A 921 27.52 28.46 36.32
N ILE A 922 26.74 28.03 35.34
CA ILE A 922 26.85 28.47 33.94
C ILE A 922 25.59 29.20 33.50
N GLU A 923 25.73 30.10 32.54
CA GLU A 923 24.60 30.74 31.89
C GLU A 923 24.50 30.25 30.45
N VAL A 924 23.33 29.75 30.05
CA VAL A 924 23.04 29.35 28.67
C VAL A 924 21.68 29.90 28.28
N ALA A 925 21.62 30.62 27.16
CA ALA A 925 20.39 31.26 26.67
C ALA A 925 19.66 32.13 27.73
N GLY A 926 20.43 32.86 28.56
CA GLY A 926 19.89 33.75 29.59
C GLY A 926 19.35 33.06 30.85
N GLN A 927 19.58 31.76 31.02
CA GLN A 927 19.22 31.02 32.25
C GLN A 927 20.46 30.44 32.94
N ILE A 928 20.43 30.43 34.28
CA ILE A 928 21.51 29.92 35.12
C ILE A 928 21.27 28.45 35.46
N TYR A 929 22.27 27.62 35.19
CA TYR A 929 22.30 26.20 35.52
C TYR A 929 23.39 25.93 36.55
N SER A 930 23.08 25.16 37.58
CA SER A 930 24.00 24.87 38.70
C SER A 930 24.17 23.38 38.98
N GLN A 931 23.56 22.52 38.16
CA GLN A 931 23.67 21.07 38.33
C GLN A 931 25.06 20.60 37.92
N VAL A 932 25.58 19.63 38.67
CA VAL A 932 26.84 18.96 38.32
C VAL A 932 26.60 18.09 37.09
N MET A 933 27.36 18.33 36.03
CA MET A 933 27.40 17.44 34.89
C MET A 933 28.48 16.38 35.16
N PRO A 934 28.13 15.09 35.29
CA PRO A 934 29.12 14.04 35.46
C PRO A 934 29.97 13.87 34.21
N ALA A 935 31.17 13.31 34.37
CA ALA A 935 31.96 12.83 33.24
C ALA A 935 31.17 11.79 32.43
N ALA A 936 31.41 11.75 31.12
CA ALA A 936 30.68 10.92 30.20
C ALA A 936 30.95 9.42 30.41
N SER A 937 29.97 8.59 30.09
CA SER A 937 30.13 7.13 30.08
C SER A 937 30.92 6.61 28.87
N VAL A 938 31.09 7.44 27.82
CA VAL A 938 31.94 7.18 26.64
C VAL A 938 33.39 7.46 26.97
N LYS A 939 34.31 6.56 26.59
CA LYS A 939 35.67 6.56 27.14
C LYS A 939 36.77 6.72 26.09
N SER A 940 36.56 6.27 24.86
CA SER A 940 37.59 6.38 23.82
C SER A 940 37.59 7.75 23.15
N ASP A 941 38.73 8.11 22.56
CA ASP A 941 38.87 9.38 21.84
C ASP A 941 37.93 9.45 20.62
N ASP A 942 37.74 8.31 19.94
CA ASP A 942 36.80 8.17 18.82
C ASP A 942 35.34 8.33 19.23
N GLU A 943 34.93 7.80 20.38
CA GLU A 943 33.55 7.93 20.88
C GLU A 943 33.24 9.38 21.28
N ILE A 944 34.18 10.04 21.96
CA ILE A 944 34.04 11.44 22.38
C ILE A 944 34.01 12.36 21.16
N ALA A 945 34.91 12.15 20.19
CA ALA A 945 34.93 12.88 18.93
C ALA A 945 33.61 12.73 18.15
N ALA A 946 33.08 11.50 18.06
CA ALA A 946 31.84 11.21 17.35
C ALA A 946 30.60 11.88 18.00
N VAL A 947 30.42 11.73 19.32
CA VAL A 947 29.26 12.32 20.00
C VAL A 947 29.30 13.85 19.99
N LEU A 948 30.48 14.46 20.14
CA LEU A 948 30.62 15.91 20.07
C LEU A 948 30.41 16.45 18.67
N THR A 949 30.90 15.75 17.64
CA THR A 949 30.63 16.09 16.24
C THR A 949 29.12 16.09 15.95
N TYR A 950 28.38 15.13 16.49
CA TYR A 950 26.92 15.14 16.39
C TYR A 950 26.31 16.31 17.14
N VAL A 951 26.68 16.57 18.41
CA VAL A 951 26.14 17.69 19.20
C VAL A 951 26.39 19.05 18.53
N ARG A 952 27.54 19.23 17.87
CA ARG A 952 27.94 20.47 17.19
C ARG A 952 27.27 20.69 15.82
N SER A 953 26.67 19.66 15.24
CA SER A 953 25.97 19.71 13.94
C SER A 953 24.45 19.46 14.03
N ALA A 954 23.96 18.95 15.17
CA ALA A 954 22.55 18.61 15.35
C ALA A 954 21.67 19.84 15.69
N TRP A 955 20.37 19.70 15.43
CA TRP A 955 19.31 20.65 15.82
C TRP A 955 19.47 22.09 15.29
N GLY A 956 20.19 22.25 14.18
CA GLY A 956 20.49 23.55 13.57
C GLY A 956 21.78 24.19 14.09
N ASN A 957 22.58 23.46 14.87
CA ASN A 957 23.97 23.86 15.14
C ASN A 957 24.82 23.68 13.88
N SER A 958 25.77 24.58 13.64
CA SER A 958 26.62 24.58 12.44
C SER A 958 28.11 24.74 12.80
N ALA A 959 28.53 24.15 13.93
CA ALA A 959 29.89 24.29 14.43
C ALA A 959 30.80 23.16 13.91
N GLU A 960 32.09 23.47 13.72
CA GLU A 960 33.09 22.54 13.14
C GLU A 960 33.15 21.19 13.87
N PRO A 961 33.35 20.06 13.16
CA PRO A 961 33.47 18.74 13.78
C PRO A 961 34.72 18.63 14.66
N ILE A 962 34.71 17.66 15.58
CA ILE A 962 35.85 17.36 16.46
C ILE A 962 36.41 16.00 16.08
N ASP A 963 37.70 15.94 15.76
CA ASP A 963 38.40 14.69 15.44
C ASP A 963 39.04 14.03 16.68
N SER A 964 39.38 12.75 16.52
CA SER A 964 39.94 11.91 17.58
C SER A 964 41.34 12.36 18.03
N ALA A 965 42.16 12.90 17.11
CA ALA A 965 43.52 13.36 17.43
C ALA A 965 43.47 14.60 18.33
N PHE A 966 42.50 15.48 18.12
CA PHE A 966 42.22 16.63 18.98
C PHE A 966 41.82 16.18 20.40
N VAL A 967 40.92 15.19 20.53
CA VAL A 967 40.53 14.65 21.84
C VAL A 967 41.74 14.03 22.56
N ALA A 968 42.56 13.26 21.85
CA ALA A 968 43.78 12.67 22.41
C ALA A 968 44.76 13.73 22.92
N LYS A 969 44.94 14.83 22.18
CA LYS A 969 45.77 15.97 22.59
C LYS A 969 45.24 16.60 23.89
N VAL A 970 43.94 16.93 23.95
CA VAL A 970 43.34 17.54 25.15
C VAL A 970 43.43 16.60 26.35
N ARG A 971 43.25 15.29 26.14
CA ARG A 971 43.39 14.27 27.19
C ARG A 971 44.82 14.18 27.74
N GLU A 972 45.84 14.29 26.89
CA GLU A 972 47.23 14.31 27.34
C GLU A 972 47.56 15.62 28.08
N GLU A 973 47.06 16.77 27.61
CA GLU A 973 47.23 18.08 28.26
C GLU A 973 46.55 18.15 29.65
N THR A 974 45.49 17.37 29.85
CA THR A 974 44.73 17.31 31.11
C THR A 974 45.05 16.07 31.97
N LYS A 975 46.10 15.33 31.59
CA LYS A 975 46.51 14.07 32.22
C LYS A 975 46.84 14.26 33.71
N GLY A 976 46.33 13.34 34.52
CA GLY A 976 46.49 13.37 35.97
C GLY A 976 45.38 14.11 36.72
N ARG A 977 44.46 14.79 36.02
CA ARG A 977 43.26 15.37 36.65
C ARG A 977 42.28 14.27 37.10
N GLN A 978 41.72 14.43 38.30
CA GLN A 978 40.80 13.46 38.93
C GLN A 978 39.48 14.10 39.39
N ARG A 979 39.32 15.42 39.21
CA ARG A 979 38.13 16.19 39.62
C ARG A 979 37.50 16.86 38.41
N SER A 980 36.20 17.14 38.52
CA SER A 980 35.44 17.92 37.54
C SER A 980 36.11 19.27 37.24
N PHE A 981 35.89 19.78 36.04
CA PHE A 981 36.22 21.18 35.75
C PHE A 981 35.18 22.08 36.42
N THR A 982 35.62 23.22 36.92
CA THR A 982 34.70 24.28 37.35
C THR A 982 34.36 25.20 36.19
N ALA A 983 33.15 25.78 36.17
CA ALA A 983 32.73 26.77 35.18
C ALA A 983 33.75 27.91 35.05
N LYS A 984 34.38 28.30 36.16
CA LYS A 984 35.44 29.30 36.22
C LYS A 984 36.74 28.86 35.54
N GLU A 985 37.18 27.62 35.76
CA GLU A 985 38.38 27.06 35.10
C GLU A 985 38.22 26.99 33.58
N LEU A 986 36.99 26.83 33.09
CA LEU A 986 36.67 26.78 31.66
C LEU A 986 36.24 28.13 31.07
N GLY A 987 36.21 29.21 31.86
CA GLY A 987 35.83 30.54 31.38
C GLY A 987 34.35 30.69 30.98
N ILE A 988 33.46 29.81 31.48
CA ILE A 988 32.02 29.78 31.19
C ILE A 988 31.16 30.08 32.42
N GLU A 989 31.77 30.62 33.49
CA GLU A 989 31.07 31.00 34.72
C GLU A 989 30.04 32.11 34.46
N ALA A 990 28.83 31.95 35.00
CA ALA A 990 27.80 32.97 34.94
C ALA A 990 28.30 34.27 35.63
N THR A 991 28.27 35.39 34.91
CA THR A 991 28.84 36.67 35.39
C THR A 991 27.85 37.53 36.19
N ARG A 992 26.66 36.99 36.52
CA ARG A 992 25.64 37.65 37.35
C ARG A 992 24.97 36.73 38.36
#